data_AF-R9MT69-F1
#
_entry.id   AF-R9MT69-F1
#
_cell.length_a   1.000
_cell.length_b   1.000
_cell.length_c   1.000
_cell.angle_alpha   90.00
_cell.angle_beta   90.00
_cell.angle_gamma   90.00
#
_symmetry.space_group_name_H-M   'P 1'
#
loop_
_entity.id
_entity.type
_entity.pdbx_description
1 polymer ?
#
loop_
_entity_poly.entity_id
_entity_poly.type
_entity_poly.pdbx_seq_one_letter_code
_entity_poly.pdbx_strand_id
1 'polypeptide(L)'
;MKIMNKREAFVTGILTIGIFFTVCFASFHKSSGQESIASGSDAVIKLQGQQNELIQSWQANSRNINGFVLQTVPGQNEEFTGRLRLRVKEQMSDENFLCEGETDISRISDNGEYIFLLPKTNLELGKRYYLQIELLDADQETSVGVCINSNYGGLWVSQKEENGAIAGTVLYQLSGNLAWLVRVFLLFSGITFFLMIIFKRRYEEVFALTFGVIFAYLYIFGIFEQLEFGARSLYVIAMILAVGTPVFALYKGRKISDMVSPGMIAFWILFLAYFVFDRNMVAGKADDLNHWQLAVRDMWYFDSYPFHPGSTLIAIRYTPGFATIEYLFLYLYGAYREGIALLGCHVIGFAMLSVLYSKIGWRQCHKVIPLTVLIAGFPLLVYQSHYGIMYVDAYLGMIGAYILICYFTEEHSLFNVFRITFASVLLIMTKEMGLAIAGIIYLIIFADIFIKNSGIKQFIKSRNTKAYFLSGCLALGSFITWQLYIIIVGGKYGLNGDSTNILKMFGLAKTNMESVDDILLASVADTHALQRAAEQILDSPNVVSNATPGETIMEMIKWLFTEKTFIGGSYFELTLIVVLLCSILGIAGFYREQKIPMKQIIISLLTGTGLYTIFLVICYIFLFKEASAIPAARRYMGSYLLLFLITISGIMIVKANIIEEKKNWKRPVVWIIALFILLCVPDEHPYYIAETNHDGWYVTWQNHQNIGEVFRSFADKDEKVYYVEYSNSDLIPQYNYLTFANSVVPNLTQGIGGGWKPIATDESPYLNYTVRYTAEEWGQLLAEQYTYVYLRYVDDYFEDNYAELFSDKEEIVSGAFYKVESGENEKVHLRRIAYKNLN
;
A
#
# COMPACT_ATOMS: atom_id res chain seq x y z
N MET A 1 -8.59 -41.63 26.67
CA MET A 1 -9.43 -41.47 25.47
C MET A 1 -10.85 -41.19 25.90
N LYS A 2 -11.39 -39.97 25.71
CA LYS A 2 -12.83 -39.72 25.90
C LYS A 2 -13.56 -40.48 24.80
N ILE A 3 -14.54 -41.31 25.16
CA ILE A 3 -15.36 -42.06 24.21
C ILE A 3 -15.96 -41.07 23.22
N MET A 4 -15.59 -41.22 21.95
CA MET A 4 -15.97 -40.33 20.85
C MET A 4 -17.49 -40.41 20.69
N ASN A 5 -18.20 -39.28 20.86
CA ASN A 5 -19.62 -39.22 20.56
C ASN A 5 -19.79 -39.40 19.03
N LYS A 6 -20.40 -40.52 18.61
CA LYS A 6 -20.56 -40.86 17.18
C LYS A 6 -21.20 -39.73 16.37
N ARG A 7 -22.13 -38.97 16.97
CA ARG A 7 -22.78 -37.83 16.32
C ARG A 7 -21.82 -36.66 16.08
N GLU A 8 -20.97 -36.34 17.06
CA GLU A 8 -19.99 -35.26 16.91
C GLU A 8 -18.92 -35.64 15.90
N ALA A 9 -18.44 -36.89 15.91
CA ALA A 9 -17.50 -37.38 14.90
C ALA A 9 -18.07 -37.32 13.48
N PHE A 10 -19.34 -37.68 13.30
CA PHE A 10 -20.03 -37.59 12.01
C PHE A 10 -20.16 -36.14 11.51
N VAL A 11 -20.59 -35.22 12.38
CA VAL A 11 -20.69 -33.78 12.05
C VAL A 11 -19.32 -33.19 11.70
N THR A 12 -18.29 -33.53 12.47
CA THR A 12 -16.91 -33.12 12.17
C THR A 12 -16.45 -33.65 10.82
N GLY A 13 -16.74 -34.93 10.50
CA GLY A 13 -16.40 -35.52 9.20
C GLY A 13 -17.04 -34.78 8.02
N ILE A 14 -18.35 -34.47 8.11
CA ILE A 14 -19.06 -33.68 7.08
C ILE A 14 -18.44 -32.28 6.95
N LEU A 15 -18.15 -31.61 8.06
CA LEU A 15 -17.57 -30.26 8.01
C LEU A 15 -16.16 -30.27 7.40
N THR A 16 -15.32 -31.23 7.77
CA THR A 16 -13.97 -31.38 7.19
C THR A 16 -14.04 -31.59 5.69
N ILE A 17 -14.96 -32.44 5.21
CA ILE A 17 -15.20 -32.66 3.78
C ILE A 17 -15.69 -31.37 3.10
N GLY A 18 -16.64 -30.66 3.72
CA GLY A 18 -17.14 -29.38 3.22
C GLY A 18 -16.03 -28.33 3.09
N ILE A 19 -15.19 -28.18 4.12
CA ILE A 19 -14.04 -27.26 4.08
C ILE A 19 -13.05 -27.69 3.00
N PHE A 20 -12.78 -28.99 2.85
CA PHE A 20 -11.91 -29.49 1.79
C PHE A 20 -12.44 -29.11 0.40
N PHE A 21 -13.74 -29.30 0.13
CA PHE A 21 -14.34 -28.86 -1.13
C PHE A 21 -14.30 -27.34 -1.30
N THR A 22 -14.46 -26.56 -0.22
CA THR A 22 -14.31 -25.10 -0.25
C THR A 22 -12.86 -24.68 -0.56
N VAL A 23 -11.86 -25.39 -0.03
CA VAL A 23 -10.44 -25.19 -0.36
C VAL A 23 -10.20 -25.51 -1.84
N CYS A 24 -10.74 -26.62 -2.33
CA CYS A 24 -10.66 -26.96 -3.76
C CYS A 24 -11.31 -25.87 -4.61
N PHE A 25 -12.53 -25.43 -4.29
CA PHE A 25 -13.21 -24.34 -4.98
C PHE A 25 -12.36 -23.07 -5.00
N ALA A 26 -11.85 -22.63 -3.84
CA ALA A 26 -11.04 -21.42 -3.75
C ALA A 26 -9.74 -21.54 -4.57
N SER A 27 -9.16 -22.74 -4.65
CA SER A 27 -7.91 -23.00 -5.37
C SER A 27 -8.09 -23.08 -6.88
N PHE A 28 -9.20 -23.69 -7.34
CA PHE A 28 -9.45 -23.98 -8.76
C PHE A 28 -10.39 -22.99 -9.45
N HIS A 29 -11.25 -22.28 -8.71
CA HIS A 29 -12.13 -21.28 -9.31
C HIS A 29 -11.33 -20.01 -9.62
N LYS A 30 -11.25 -19.72 -10.91
CA LYS A 30 -10.47 -18.62 -11.48
C LYS A 30 -11.38 -17.78 -12.38
N SER A 31 -11.06 -16.51 -12.49
CA SER A 31 -11.69 -15.57 -13.43
C SER A 31 -10.68 -15.16 -14.48
N SER A 32 -11.16 -14.62 -15.58
CA SER A 32 -10.35 -13.87 -16.53
C SER A 32 -10.19 -12.43 -16.03
N GLY A 33 -8.99 -11.90 -16.19
CA GLY A 33 -8.68 -10.47 -16.23
C GLY A 33 -8.33 -10.06 -17.66
N GLN A 34 -8.37 -8.76 -17.89
CA GLN A 34 -8.12 -8.15 -19.18
C GLN A 34 -7.23 -6.93 -18.98
N GLU A 35 -6.30 -6.72 -19.91
CA GLU A 35 -5.46 -5.53 -19.98
C GLU A 35 -5.30 -5.12 -21.44
N SER A 36 -5.59 -3.86 -21.75
CA SER A 36 -5.40 -3.32 -23.10
C SER A 36 -3.93 -3.04 -23.36
N ILE A 37 -3.46 -3.36 -24.58
CA ILE A 37 -2.19 -2.84 -25.11
C ILE A 37 -2.38 -1.40 -25.58
N ALA A 38 -3.47 -1.17 -26.30
CA ALA A 38 -3.92 0.17 -26.67
C ALA A 38 -5.43 0.28 -26.54
N SER A 39 -5.88 1.28 -25.79
CA SER A 39 -7.28 1.64 -25.63
C SER A 39 -7.78 2.45 -26.82
N GLY A 40 -8.80 1.92 -27.52
CA GLY A 40 -9.38 2.53 -28.71
C GLY A 40 -8.50 2.38 -29.97
N SER A 41 -9.02 2.79 -31.12
CA SER A 41 -8.32 2.73 -32.42
C SER A 41 -8.65 3.95 -33.26
N ASP A 42 -7.68 4.45 -34.01
CA ASP A 42 -7.80 5.59 -34.93
C ASP A 42 -7.32 5.29 -36.36
N ALA A 43 -6.63 4.17 -36.56
CA ALA A 43 -6.12 3.72 -37.85
C ALA A 43 -6.23 2.20 -38.02
N VAL A 44 -5.98 1.73 -39.25
CA VAL A 44 -6.10 0.31 -39.63
C VAL A 44 -4.92 -0.09 -40.50
N ILE A 45 -4.28 -1.21 -40.16
CA ILE A 45 -3.24 -1.84 -40.97
C ILE A 45 -3.82 -3.09 -41.63
N LYS A 46 -3.54 -3.29 -42.92
CA LYS A 46 -3.97 -4.48 -43.64
C LYS A 46 -2.84 -5.51 -43.68
N LEU A 47 -3.10 -6.69 -43.13
CA LEU A 47 -2.24 -7.86 -43.31
C LEU A 47 -2.62 -8.54 -44.63
N GLN A 48 -1.74 -8.52 -45.63
CA GLN A 48 -1.94 -9.11 -46.96
C GLN A 48 -0.61 -9.41 -47.66
N GLY A 49 -0.51 -10.52 -48.39
CA GLY A 49 0.60 -10.80 -49.31
C GLY A 49 1.98 -10.81 -48.62
N GLN A 50 2.86 -9.86 -48.98
CA GLN A 50 4.22 -9.73 -48.40
C GLN A 50 4.23 -9.13 -46.97
N GLN A 51 3.14 -8.46 -46.55
CA GLN A 51 2.94 -7.95 -45.19
C GLN A 51 2.11 -8.94 -44.39
N ASN A 52 2.65 -10.13 -44.17
CA ASN A 52 1.97 -11.23 -43.49
C ASN A 52 2.26 -11.29 -41.97
N GLU A 53 3.10 -10.39 -41.46
CA GLU A 53 3.59 -10.41 -40.09
C GLU A 53 3.53 -9.03 -39.45
N LEU A 54 3.04 -9.01 -38.22
CA LEU A 54 3.02 -7.85 -37.35
C LEU A 54 3.49 -8.25 -35.95
N ILE A 55 4.35 -7.43 -35.34
CA ILE A 55 4.89 -7.67 -34.00
C ILE A 55 4.53 -6.48 -33.12
N GLN A 56 4.03 -6.74 -31.93
CA GLN A 56 3.73 -5.73 -30.91
C GLN A 56 4.49 -6.05 -29.64
N SER A 57 5.28 -5.11 -29.11
CA SER A 57 5.83 -5.24 -27.77
C SER A 57 4.78 -4.93 -26.70
N TRP A 58 4.99 -5.46 -25.50
CA TRP A 58 4.11 -5.22 -24.36
C TRP A 58 4.84 -5.54 -23.06
N GLN A 59 4.77 -4.62 -22.10
CA GLN A 59 5.29 -4.78 -20.76
C GLN A 59 4.27 -5.52 -19.89
N ALA A 60 4.63 -6.71 -19.39
CA ALA A 60 3.70 -7.53 -18.64
C ALA A 60 3.34 -6.93 -17.27
N ASN A 61 2.08 -6.54 -17.08
CA ASN A 61 1.53 -6.13 -15.78
C ASN A 61 0.71 -7.26 -15.09
N SER A 62 0.69 -8.44 -15.70
CA SER A 62 0.07 -9.65 -15.16
C SER A 62 1.08 -10.79 -15.06
N ARG A 63 0.94 -11.64 -14.03
CA ARG A 63 1.88 -12.76 -13.77
C ARG A 63 1.73 -13.93 -14.74
N ASN A 64 0.73 -13.89 -15.62
CA ASN A 64 0.47 -14.94 -16.59
C ASN A 64 -0.33 -14.41 -17.76
N ILE A 65 -0.24 -15.10 -18.89
CA ILE A 65 -1.09 -14.91 -20.07
C ILE A 65 -1.82 -16.23 -20.37
N ASN A 66 -3.08 -16.13 -20.78
CA ASN A 66 -3.87 -17.28 -21.24
C ASN A 66 -4.71 -16.99 -22.49
N GLY A 67 -4.58 -15.81 -23.07
CA GLY A 67 -5.19 -15.48 -24.34
C GLY A 67 -4.93 -14.04 -24.75
N PHE A 68 -5.43 -13.69 -25.92
CA PHE A 68 -5.33 -12.35 -26.49
C PHE A 68 -6.55 -12.08 -27.36
N VAL A 69 -7.07 -10.86 -27.32
CA VAL A 69 -8.16 -10.39 -28.18
C VAL A 69 -7.59 -9.35 -29.11
N LEU A 70 -7.72 -9.57 -30.41
CA LEU A 70 -7.30 -8.66 -31.46
C LEU A 70 -8.53 -7.95 -32.04
N GLN A 71 -8.55 -6.61 -32.01
CA GLN A 71 -9.60 -5.84 -32.66
C GLN A 71 -9.32 -5.67 -34.15
N THR A 72 -10.36 -5.88 -34.95
CA THR A 72 -10.30 -5.79 -36.41
C THR A 72 -11.53 -5.06 -36.96
N VAL A 73 -11.44 -4.61 -38.20
CA VAL A 73 -12.58 -3.99 -38.89
C VAL A 73 -13.55 -5.08 -39.37
N PRO A 74 -14.85 -5.01 -39.03
CA PRO A 74 -15.83 -5.96 -39.56
C PRO A 74 -15.96 -5.85 -41.09
N GLY A 75 -15.51 -6.90 -41.80
CA GLY A 75 -15.91 -7.33 -43.15
C GLY A 75 -15.55 -6.46 -44.36
N GLN A 76 -14.85 -7.07 -45.34
CA GLN A 76 -15.27 -7.04 -46.76
C GLN A 76 -14.86 -8.35 -47.44
N ASN A 77 -15.86 -9.18 -47.77
CA ASN A 77 -15.88 -10.36 -48.68
C ASN A 77 -16.21 -11.71 -48.03
N GLU A 78 -17.14 -12.43 -48.67
CA GLU A 78 -17.90 -13.58 -48.16
C GLU A 78 -17.21 -14.95 -48.35
N GLU A 79 -15.98 -14.97 -48.87
CA GLU A 79 -15.19 -16.20 -49.06
C GLU A 79 -13.72 -15.94 -48.68
N PHE A 80 -13.37 -16.08 -47.40
CA PHE A 80 -11.98 -16.05 -46.94
C PHE A 80 -11.57 -17.40 -46.36
N THR A 81 -10.44 -17.94 -46.85
CA THR A 81 -9.74 -19.08 -46.26
C THR A 81 -8.39 -18.63 -45.73
N GLY A 82 -8.11 -18.89 -44.46
CA GLY A 82 -6.84 -18.57 -43.81
C GLY A 82 -6.93 -18.65 -42.29
N ARG A 83 -5.77 -18.68 -41.64
CA ARG A 83 -5.64 -18.75 -40.17
C ARG A 83 -4.76 -17.61 -39.67
N LEU A 84 -5.10 -17.05 -38.52
CA LEU A 84 -4.21 -16.18 -37.78
C LEU A 84 -3.50 -17.00 -36.71
N ARG A 85 -2.18 -16.84 -36.63
CA ARG A 85 -1.37 -17.38 -35.53
C ARG A 85 -0.83 -16.25 -34.69
N LEU A 86 -0.91 -16.41 -33.37
CA LEU A 86 -0.27 -15.55 -32.39
C LEU A 86 0.83 -16.33 -31.69
N ARG A 87 2.03 -15.76 -31.60
CA ARG A 87 3.16 -16.25 -30.79
C ARG A 87 3.59 -15.21 -29.77
N VAL A 88 3.89 -15.67 -28.57
CA VAL A 88 4.42 -14.83 -27.48
C VAL A 88 5.91 -15.13 -27.31
N LYS A 89 6.76 -14.12 -27.45
CA LYS A 89 8.23 -14.23 -27.37
C LYS A 89 8.82 -13.35 -26.28
N GLU A 90 9.98 -13.74 -25.75
CA GLU A 90 10.76 -12.89 -24.83
C GLU A 90 11.60 -11.86 -25.59
N GLN A 91 12.24 -12.26 -26.68
CA GLN A 91 12.95 -11.33 -27.56
C GLN A 91 12.39 -11.39 -28.98
N MET A 92 12.47 -10.26 -29.68
CA MET A 92 11.96 -10.14 -31.05
C MET A 92 12.67 -11.12 -32.02
N SER A 93 13.98 -11.29 -31.86
CA SER A 93 14.82 -12.16 -32.68
C SER A 93 14.76 -13.64 -32.32
N ASP A 94 14.04 -14.02 -31.26
CA ASP A 94 13.98 -15.42 -30.84
C ASP A 94 13.19 -16.28 -31.84
N GLU A 95 13.79 -17.41 -32.22
CA GLU A 95 13.06 -18.47 -32.93
C GLU A 95 12.12 -19.24 -31.98
N ASN A 96 12.46 -19.29 -30.68
CA ASN A 96 11.66 -19.93 -29.65
C ASN A 96 10.55 -18.98 -29.16
N PHE A 97 9.38 -19.55 -28.87
CA PHE A 97 8.24 -18.84 -28.29
C PHE A 97 7.82 -19.50 -26.97
N LEU A 98 7.23 -18.72 -26.08
CA LEU A 98 6.74 -19.19 -24.77
C LEU A 98 5.42 -19.95 -24.92
N CYS A 99 4.53 -19.43 -25.76
CA CYS A 99 3.27 -20.04 -26.12
C CYS A 99 2.77 -19.53 -27.46
N GLU A 100 1.88 -20.30 -28.10
CA GLU A 100 1.22 -19.92 -29.34
C GLU A 100 -0.25 -20.33 -29.33
N GLY A 101 -1.03 -19.70 -30.20
CA GLY A 101 -2.44 -20.00 -30.42
C GLY A 101 -2.85 -19.64 -31.84
N GLU A 102 -3.84 -20.36 -32.38
CA GLU A 102 -4.36 -20.12 -33.72
C GLU A 102 -5.87 -19.90 -33.67
N THR A 103 -6.38 -19.10 -34.61
CA THR A 103 -7.81 -18.92 -34.82
C THR A 103 -8.13 -18.80 -36.32
N ASP A 104 -9.27 -19.34 -36.72
CA ASP A 104 -9.74 -19.28 -38.10
C ASP A 104 -10.31 -17.90 -38.41
N ILE A 105 -9.95 -17.34 -39.57
CA ILE A 105 -10.46 -16.02 -40.03
C ILE A 105 -11.98 -16.06 -40.23
N SER A 106 -12.54 -17.23 -40.55
CA SER A 106 -13.99 -17.44 -40.68
C SER A 106 -14.77 -17.32 -39.37
N ARG A 107 -14.08 -17.23 -38.22
CA ARG A 107 -14.70 -17.12 -36.88
C ARG A 107 -14.64 -15.69 -36.32
N ILE A 108 -14.72 -14.66 -37.15
CA ILE A 108 -14.94 -13.28 -36.69
C ILE A 108 -16.18 -13.27 -35.77
N SER A 109 -16.03 -12.72 -34.57
CA SER A 109 -17.19 -12.41 -33.73
C SER A 109 -18.01 -11.31 -34.39
N ASP A 110 -19.32 -11.24 -34.17
CA ASP A 110 -20.19 -10.18 -34.72
C ASP A 110 -19.70 -8.74 -34.39
N ASN A 111 -18.75 -8.62 -33.45
CA ASN A 111 -18.13 -7.37 -33.00
C ASN A 111 -16.76 -7.06 -33.64
N GLY A 112 -16.27 -7.87 -34.58
CA GLY A 112 -14.97 -7.63 -35.25
C GLY A 112 -13.75 -8.02 -34.41
N GLU A 113 -13.85 -9.03 -33.54
CA GLU A 113 -12.75 -9.45 -32.66
C GLU A 113 -12.29 -10.88 -32.96
N TYR A 114 -10.97 -11.09 -32.97
CA TYR A 114 -10.35 -12.42 -32.96
C TYR A 114 -9.82 -12.77 -31.58
N ILE A 115 -10.24 -13.92 -31.07
CA ILE A 115 -9.81 -14.41 -29.76
C ILE A 115 -8.80 -15.55 -29.95
N PHE A 116 -7.58 -15.33 -29.46
CA PHE A 116 -6.53 -16.34 -29.35
C PHE A 116 -6.58 -16.95 -27.95
N LEU A 117 -6.80 -18.26 -27.87
CA LEU A 117 -6.69 -19.00 -26.61
C LEU A 117 -5.26 -19.56 -26.50
N LEU A 118 -4.58 -19.26 -25.39
CA LEU A 118 -3.21 -19.67 -25.16
C LEU A 118 -3.14 -20.63 -23.95
N PRO A 119 -2.19 -21.59 -23.94
CA PRO A 119 -1.89 -22.31 -22.72
C PRO A 119 -1.43 -21.31 -21.65
N LYS A 120 -1.88 -21.52 -20.40
CA LYS A 120 -1.49 -20.63 -19.31
C LYS A 120 0.02 -20.63 -19.15
N THR A 121 0.61 -19.46 -19.35
CA THR A 121 2.06 -19.26 -19.32
C THR A 121 2.39 -18.21 -18.28
N ASN A 122 3.32 -18.50 -17.38
CA ASN A 122 3.74 -17.53 -16.36
C ASN A 122 4.67 -16.50 -16.98
N LEU A 123 4.52 -15.25 -16.56
CA LEU A 123 5.30 -14.11 -17.02
C LEU A 123 5.97 -13.43 -15.83
N GLU A 124 7.11 -12.80 -16.09
CA GLU A 124 7.73 -11.89 -15.15
C GLU A 124 7.06 -10.51 -15.23
N LEU A 125 6.65 -9.97 -14.08
CA LEU A 125 6.05 -8.64 -14.02
C LEU A 125 7.08 -7.57 -14.38
N GLY A 126 6.67 -6.63 -15.24
CA GLY A 126 7.48 -5.53 -15.74
C GLY A 126 8.32 -5.86 -16.96
N LYS A 127 8.53 -7.14 -17.28
CA LYS A 127 9.36 -7.54 -18.43
C LYS A 127 8.59 -7.32 -19.74
N ARG A 128 9.31 -6.89 -20.78
CA ARG A 128 8.80 -6.75 -22.15
C ARG A 128 8.73 -8.11 -22.84
N TYR A 129 7.59 -8.35 -23.46
CA TYR A 129 7.33 -9.50 -24.33
C TYR A 129 6.87 -9.00 -25.71
N TYR A 130 6.93 -9.88 -26.70
CA TYR A 130 6.54 -9.58 -28.07
C TYR A 130 5.42 -10.51 -28.53
N LEU A 131 4.34 -9.92 -29.02
CA LEU A 131 3.20 -10.58 -29.62
C LEU A 131 3.36 -10.55 -31.14
N GLN A 132 3.70 -11.68 -31.73
CA GLN A 132 3.87 -11.84 -33.17
C GLN A 132 2.60 -12.44 -33.76
N ILE A 133 1.95 -11.70 -34.65
CA ILE A 133 0.73 -12.09 -35.36
C ILE A 133 1.09 -12.38 -36.82
N GLU A 134 0.82 -13.60 -37.26
CA GLU A 134 1.12 -14.09 -38.60
C GLU A 134 -0.17 -14.51 -39.31
N LEU A 135 -0.32 -14.10 -40.58
CA LEU A 135 -1.35 -14.58 -41.49
C LEU A 135 -0.85 -15.84 -42.21
N LEU A 136 -1.56 -16.96 -42.03
CA LEU A 136 -1.23 -18.27 -42.57
C LEU A 136 -2.28 -18.75 -43.58
N ASP A 137 -1.84 -19.53 -44.56
CA ASP A 137 -2.69 -20.24 -45.53
C ASP A 137 -3.73 -19.35 -46.22
N ALA A 138 -3.35 -18.10 -46.50
CA ALA A 138 -4.23 -17.07 -47.04
C ALA A 138 -3.98 -16.86 -48.54
N ASP A 139 -5.06 -16.77 -49.33
CA ASP A 139 -4.98 -16.44 -50.75
C ASP A 139 -4.48 -14.99 -50.95
N GLN A 140 -3.94 -14.67 -52.13
CA GLN A 140 -3.38 -13.32 -52.41
C GLN A 140 -4.39 -12.17 -52.21
N GLU A 141 -5.69 -12.45 -52.28
CA GLU A 141 -6.76 -11.47 -52.07
C GLU A 141 -7.22 -11.36 -50.60
N THR A 142 -6.72 -12.24 -49.71
CA THR A 142 -7.09 -12.25 -48.29
C THR A 142 -6.38 -11.11 -47.56
N SER A 143 -7.15 -10.16 -47.04
CA SER A 143 -6.63 -9.07 -46.23
C SER A 143 -7.35 -8.98 -44.88
N VAL A 144 -6.60 -8.92 -43.78
CA VAL A 144 -7.16 -8.69 -42.44
C VAL A 144 -6.85 -7.25 -42.01
N GLY A 145 -7.88 -6.45 -41.77
CA GLY A 145 -7.75 -5.08 -41.26
C GLY A 145 -7.61 -5.07 -39.74
N VAL A 146 -6.38 -4.95 -39.25
CA VAL A 146 -6.04 -4.84 -37.83
C VAL A 146 -6.18 -3.39 -37.36
N CYS A 147 -6.96 -3.17 -36.31
CA CYS A 147 -7.13 -1.85 -35.71
C CYS A 147 -5.87 -1.47 -34.91
N ILE A 148 -5.41 -0.24 -35.08
CA ILE A 148 -4.27 0.32 -34.34
C ILE A 148 -4.62 1.68 -33.75
N ASN A 149 -3.85 2.10 -32.75
CA ASN A 149 -3.91 3.43 -32.15
C ASN A 149 -2.57 4.14 -32.33
N SER A 150 -2.56 5.25 -33.07
CA SER A 150 -1.35 6.00 -33.42
C SER A 150 -0.69 6.71 -32.23
N ASN A 151 -1.39 6.83 -31.10
CA ASN A 151 -0.91 7.48 -29.88
C ASN A 151 0.05 6.61 -29.05
N TYR A 152 0.23 5.35 -29.43
CA TYR A 152 1.02 4.34 -28.71
C TYR A 152 2.31 4.00 -29.47
N GLY A 153 3.12 3.08 -28.95
CA GLY A 153 4.34 2.63 -29.61
C GLY A 153 4.54 1.11 -29.54
N GLY A 154 5.68 0.66 -30.06
CA GLY A 154 6.06 -0.75 -29.98
C GLY A 154 5.45 -1.64 -31.06
N LEU A 155 5.12 -1.07 -32.22
CA LEU A 155 4.57 -1.80 -33.36
C LEU A 155 5.64 -1.98 -34.45
N TRP A 156 5.74 -3.19 -34.99
CA TRP A 156 6.54 -3.48 -36.18
C TRP A 156 5.69 -4.18 -37.23
N VAL A 157 5.79 -3.73 -38.47
CA VAL A 157 5.15 -4.34 -39.64
C VAL A 157 6.25 -4.81 -40.57
N SER A 158 6.30 -6.12 -40.84
CA SER A 158 7.34 -6.69 -41.71
C SER A 158 8.77 -6.24 -41.32
N GLN A 159 9.08 -6.32 -40.02
CA GLN A 159 10.35 -5.93 -39.39
C GLN A 159 10.70 -4.43 -39.41
N LYS A 160 9.82 -3.56 -39.93
CA LYS A 160 9.98 -2.12 -39.84
C LYS A 160 9.15 -1.57 -38.68
N GLU A 161 9.77 -0.75 -37.83
CA GLU A 161 9.07 -0.06 -36.74
C GLU A 161 8.09 0.95 -37.35
N GLU A 162 6.84 0.92 -36.90
CA GLU A 162 5.77 1.81 -37.33
C GLU A 162 5.17 2.49 -36.10
N ASN A 163 4.62 3.69 -36.29
CA ASN A 163 3.99 4.43 -35.20
C ASN A 163 2.66 3.78 -34.79
N GLY A 164 2.40 3.76 -33.48
CA GLY A 164 1.17 3.23 -32.90
C GLY A 164 1.36 1.88 -32.20
N ALA A 165 0.25 1.34 -31.72
CA ALA A 165 0.16 -0.02 -31.18
C ALA A 165 -1.13 -0.70 -31.61
N ILE A 166 -1.14 -2.03 -31.60
CA ILE A 166 -2.33 -2.83 -31.87
C ILE A 166 -3.42 -2.51 -30.84
N ALA A 167 -4.63 -2.23 -31.33
CA ALA A 167 -5.83 -2.26 -30.49
C ALA A 167 -6.16 -3.71 -30.12
N GLY A 168 -5.63 -4.15 -28.98
CA GLY A 168 -5.74 -5.52 -28.52
C GLY A 168 -5.71 -5.62 -27.00
N THR A 169 -6.19 -6.75 -26.49
CA THR A 169 -6.37 -7.00 -25.06
C THR A 169 -5.73 -8.31 -24.67
N VAL A 170 -4.77 -8.26 -23.77
CA VAL A 170 -4.18 -9.44 -23.13
C VAL A 170 -5.18 -10.01 -22.12
N LEU A 171 -5.41 -11.32 -22.23
CA LEU A 171 -6.21 -12.09 -21.27
C LEU A 171 -5.28 -12.81 -20.30
N TYR A 172 -5.60 -12.72 -19.01
CA TYR A 172 -4.86 -13.41 -17.97
C TYR A 172 -5.79 -14.04 -16.94
N GLN A 173 -5.26 -14.97 -16.15
CA GLN A 173 -6.03 -15.66 -15.12
C GLN A 173 -5.77 -15.03 -13.75
N LEU A 174 -6.86 -14.65 -13.07
CA LEU A 174 -6.87 -14.16 -11.69
C LEU A 174 -7.88 -14.92 -10.83
N SER A 175 -7.97 -14.56 -9.55
CA SER A 175 -8.93 -15.18 -8.63
C SER A 175 -10.27 -14.47 -8.73
N GLY A 176 -11.33 -15.18 -9.12
CA GLY A 176 -12.67 -14.59 -9.10
C GLY A 176 -13.01 -14.05 -7.71
N ASN A 177 -13.74 -12.94 -7.63
CA ASN A 177 -14.00 -12.22 -6.37
C ASN A 177 -14.47 -13.16 -5.25
N LEU A 178 -15.42 -14.06 -5.53
CA LEU A 178 -15.89 -15.04 -4.56
C LEU A 178 -14.78 -16.01 -4.10
N ALA A 179 -13.99 -16.54 -5.03
CA ALA A 179 -12.87 -17.42 -4.70
C ALA A 179 -11.84 -16.69 -3.85
N TRP A 180 -11.51 -15.43 -4.19
CA TRP A 180 -10.60 -14.59 -3.42
C TRP A 180 -11.11 -14.35 -1.99
N LEU A 181 -12.37 -13.96 -1.83
CA LEU A 181 -13.00 -13.79 -0.52
C LEU A 181 -12.90 -15.07 0.33
N VAL A 182 -13.14 -16.23 -0.29
CA VAL A 182 -12.99 -17.53 0.36
C VAL A 182 -11.52 -17.81 0.73
N ARG A 183 -10.54 -17.44 -0.11
CA ARG A 183 -9.10 -17.60 0.23
C ARG A 183 -8.72 -16.76 1.44
N VAL A 184 -9.13 -15.49 1.47
CA VAL A 184 -8.88 -14.59 2.60
C VAL A 184 -9.54 -15.15 3.86
N PHE A 185 -10.81 -15.57 3.79
CA PHE A 185 -11.51 -16.20 4.90
C PHE A 185 -10.78 -17.44 5.42
N LEU A 186 -10.42 -18.38 4.53
CA LEU A 186 -9.74 -19.61 4.91
C LEU A 186 -8.35 -19.33 5.49
N LEU A 187 -7.61 -18.35 4.95
CA LEU A 187 -6.28 -18.01 5.45
C LEU A 187 -6.36 -17.46 6.87
N PHE A 188 -7.15 -16.40 7.07
CA PHE A 188 -7.22 -15.71 8.36
C PHE A 188 -8.00 -16.54 9.38
N SER A 189 -9.23 -16.99 9.06
CA SER A 189 -10.03 -17.78 10.00
C SER A 189 -9.44 -19.16 10.25
N GLY A 190 -8.77 -19.80 9.28
CA GLY A 190 -8.10 -21.09 9.49
C GLY A 190 -7.02 -21.01 10.58
N ILE A 191 -6.16 -20.00 10.52
CA ILE A 191 -5.15 -19.73 11.55
C ILE A 191 -5.82 -19.32 12.87
N THR A 192 -6.80 -18.41 12.85
CA THR A 192 -7.50 -17.96 14.06
C THR A 192 -8.17 -19.12 14.80
N PHE A 193 -8.91 -19.98 14.09
CA PHE A 193 -9.60 -21.11 14.70
C PHE A 193 -8.62 -22.12 15.31
N PHE A 194 -7.49 -22.37 14.67
CA PHE A 194 -6.44 -23.20 15.23
C PHE A 194 -5.92 -22.61 16.55
N LEU A 195 -5.60 -21.31 16.56
CA LEU A 195 -5.13 -20.60 17.76
C LEU A 195 -6.20 -20.54 18.88
N MET A 196 -7.50 -20.45 18.54
CA MET A 196 -8.61 -20.52 19.51
C MET A 196 -8.64 -21.85 20.27
N ILE A 197 -8.28 -22.96 19.62
CA ILE A 197 -8.20 -24.27 20.27
C ILE A 197 -7.01 -24.32 21.22
N ILE A 198 -5.84 -23.81 20.79
CA ILE A 198 -4.60 -23.78 21.59
C ILE A 198 -4.77 -22.94 22.85
N PHE A 199 -5.20 -21.68 22.69
CA PHE A 199 -5.26 -20.72 23.80
C PHE A 199 -6.55 -20.79 24.60
N LYS A 200 -7.51 -21.57 24.12
CA LYS A 200 -8.85 -21.71 24.67
C LYS A 200 -9.67 -20.41 24.70
N ARG A 201 -9.54 -19.58 23.67
CA ARG A 201 -10.15 -18.24 23.56
C ARG A 201 -11.20 -18.16 22.46
N ARG A 202 -12.00 -17.09 22.47
CA ARG A 202 -12.99 -16.80 21.41
C ARG A 202 -12.34 -16.14 20.20
N TYR A 203 -13.05 -16.14 19.08
CA TYR A 203 -12.55 -15.61 17.81
C TYR A 203 -12.04 -14.18 17.93
N GLU A 204 -12.86 -13.30 18.50
CA GLU A 204 -12.59 -11.85 18.59
C GLU A 204 -11.45 -11.51 19.55
N GLU A 205 -11.07 -12.44 20.43
CA GLU A 205 -9.91 -12.30 21.31
C GLU A 205 -8.60 -12.67 20.59
N VAL A 206 -8.67 -13.53 19.56
CA VAL A 206 -7.53 -14.16 18.87
C VAL A 206 -7.29 -13.57 17.48
N PHE A 207 -8.31 -12.98 16.87
CA PHE A 207 -8.25 -12.55 15.47
C PHE A 207 -7.14 -11.50 15.22
N ALA A 208 -7.02 -10.48 16.07
CA ALA A 208 -5.93 -9.49 15.99
C ALA A 208 -4.52 -10.13 16.10
N LEU A 209 -4.35 -11.13 16.96
CA LEU A 209 -3.09 -11.89 17.06
C LEU A 209 -2.74 -12.58 15.73
N THR A 210 -3.74 -13.01 14.96
CA THR A 210 -3.52 -13.70 13.68
C THR A 210 -2.82 -12.78 12.68
N PHE A 211 -3.17 -11.49 12.63
CA PHE A 211 -2.47 -10.50 11.78
C PHE A 211 -1.00 -10.34 12.19
N GLY A 212 -0.72 -10.22 13.48
CA GLY A 212 0.65 -10.13 13.96
C GLY A 212 1.48 -11.38 13.64
N VAL A 213 0.88 -12.58 13.76
CA VAL A 213 1.55 -13.85 13.40
C VAL A 213 1.81 -13.94 11.89
N ILE A 214 0.84 -13.57 11.06
CA ILE A 214 0.99 -13.53 9.60
C ILE A 214 2.10 -12.55 9.21
N PHE A 215 2.05 -11.33 9.76
CA PHE A 215 3.09 -10.32 9.52
C PHE A 215 4.47 -10.86 9.90
N ALA A 216 4.64 -11.36 11.12
CA ALA A 216 5.94 -11.86 11.57
C ALA A 216 6.46 -13.02 10.72
N TYR A 217 5.57 -13.90 10.25
CA TYR A 217 5.91 -14.98 9.35
C TYR A 217 6.45 -14.44 8.02
N LEU A 218 5.69 -13.57 7.36
CA LEU A 218 6.07 -12.99 6.07
C LEU A 218 7.30 -12.09 6.19
N TYR A 219 7.44 -11.38 7.31
CA TYR A 219 8.60 -10.56 7.61
C TYR A 219 9.89 -11.35 7.59
N ILE A 220 9.91 -12.54 8.20
CA ILE A 220 11.07 -13.43 8.17
C ILE A 220 11.41 -13.83 6.73
N PHE A 221 10.42 -14.19 5.91
CA PHE A 221 10.67 -14.53 4.50
C PHE A 221 11.13 -13.32 3.67
N GLY A 222 10.56 -12.14 3.93
CA GLY A 222 10.91 -10.91 3.24
C GLY A 222 12.34 -10.45 3.51
N ILE A 223 12.84 -10.54 4.75
CA ILE A 223 14.24 -10.20 5.05
C ILE A 223 15.25 -11.14 4.39
N PHE A 224 14.82 -12.34 3.97
CA PHE A 224 15.63 -13.30 3.22
C PHE A 224 15.41 -13.21 1.70
N GLU A 225 14.75 -12.15 1.19
CA GLU A 225 14.45 -11.98 -0.24
C GLU A 225 13.61 -13.16 -0.83
N GLN A 226 12.71 -13.74 -0.02
CA GLN A 226 11.87 -14.91 -0.37
C GLN A 226 10.38 -14.65 -0.11
N LEU A 227 9.90 -13.42 -0.33
CA LEU A 227 8.55 -13.00 0.06
C LEU A 227 7.45 -13.79 -0.68
N GLU A 228 7.63 -14.05 -1.98
CA GLU A 228 6.66 -14.82 -2.78
C GLU A 228 6.48 -16.25 -2.22
N PHE A 229 7.60 -16.91 -1.91
CA PHE A 229 7.60 -18.24 -1.30
C PHE A 229 6.96 -18.19 0.09
N GLY A 230 7.22 -17.14 0.88
CA GLY A 230 6.57 -16.88 2.16
C GLY A 230 5.04 -16.80 2.02
N ALA A 231 4.53 -16.02 1.07
CA ALA A 231 3.09 -15.90 0.83
C ALA A 231 2.46 -17.22 0.38
N ARG A 232 3.11 -17.93 -0.54
CA ARG A 232 2.65 -19.24 -1.04
C ARG A 232 2.60 -20.30 0.07
N SER A 233 3.68 -20.43 0.84
CA SER A 233 3.78 -21.40 1.94
C SER A 233 2.81 -21.08 3.07
N LEU A 234 2.62 -19.80 3.41
CA LEU A 234 1.62 -19.37 4.39
C LEU A 234 0.21 -19.77 3.96
N TYR A 235 -0.15 -19.57 2.69
CA TYR A 235 -1.46 -19.97 2.17
C TYR A 235 -1.67 -21.48 2.27
N VAL A 236 -0.67 -22.30 1.89
CA VAL A 236 -0.73 -23.76 2.02
C VAL A 236 -0.90 -24.20 3.48
N ILE A 237 -0.10 -23.63 4.39
CA ILE A 237 -0.20 -23.90 5.83
C ILE A 237 -1.61 -23.57 6.32
N ALA A 238 -2.15 -22.42 5.94
CA ALA A 238 -3.48 -22.01 6.38
C ALA A 238 -4.59 -22.94 5.85
N MET A 239 -4.47 -23.48 4.63
CA MET A 239 -5.42 -24.47 4.12
C MET A 239 -5.35 -25.79 4.91
N ILE A 240 -4.14 -26.24 5.24
CA ILE A 240 -3.94 -27.42 6.09
C ILE A 240 -4.56 -27.19 7.47
N LEU A 241 -4.35 -26.00 8.06
CA LEU A 241 -4.95 -25.64 9.34
C LEU A 241 -6.47 -25.56 9.26
N ALA A 242 -7.05 -24.98 8.20
CA ALA A 242 -8.49 -24.90 8.02
C ALA A 242 -9.15 -26.29 7.96
N VAL A 243 -8.57 -27.23 7.21
CA VAL A 243 -9.06 -28.62 7.09
C VAL A 243 -8.82 -29.42 8.38
N GLY A 244 -7.67 -29.22 9.04
CA GLY A 244 -7.28 -29.96 10.24
C GLY A 244 -7.98 -29.48 11.53
N THR A 245 -8.42 -28.22 11.57
CA THR A 245 -9.00 -27.60 12.77
C THR A 245 -10.24 -28.31 13.31
N PRO A 246 -11.25 -28.71 12.50
CA PRO A 246 -12.40 -29.46 13.01
C PRO A 246 -12.00 -30.78 13.70
N VAL A 247 -11.04 -31.50 13.12
CA VAL A 247 -10.51 -32.76 13.67
C VAL A 247 -9.77 -32.50 14.97
N PHE A 248 -8.95 -31.46 15.01
CA PHE A 248 -8.22 -31.05 16.21
C PHE A 248 -9.17 -30.57 17.32
N ALA A 249 -10.24 -29.86 16.98
CA ALA A 249 -11.28 -29.44 17.91
C ALA A 249 -11.95 -30.65 18.56
N LEU A 250 -12.33 -31.65 17.77
CA LEU A 250 -12.90 -32.91 18.25
C LEU A 250 -11.93 -33.65 19.17
N TYR A 251 -10.65 -33.77 18.80
CA TYR A 251 -9.60 -34.38 19.63
C TYR A 251 -9.45 -33.68 20.99
N LYS A 252 -9.58 -32.36 21.02
CA LYS A 252 -9.56 -31.55 22.25
C LYS A 252 -10.91 -31.47 22.97
N GLY A 253 -11.95 -32.13 22.46
CA GLY A 253 -13.30 -32.13 23.04
C GLY A 253 -13.99 -30.76 23.01
N ARG A 254 -13.68 -29.93 22.00
CA ARG A 254 -14.30 -28.63 21.74
C ARG A 254 -15.44 -28.78 20.75
N LYS A 255 -16.59 -28.17 21.02
CA LYS A 255 -17.68 -28.10 20.04
C LYS A 255 -17.42 -26.99 19.04
N ILE A 256 -17.69 -27.28 17.77
CA ILE A 256 -17.50 -26.32 16.67
C ILE A 256 -18.46 -25.13 16.81
N SER A 257 -19.67 -25.36 17.36
CA SER A 257 -20.63 -24.30 17.70
C SER A 257 -20.06 -23.25 18.65
N ASP A 258 -19.09 -23.62 19.50
CA ASP A 258 -18.48 -22.73 20.48
C ASP A 258 -17.37 -21.86 19.86
N MET A 259 -17.00 -22.15 18.59
CA MET A 259 -15.99 -21.42 17.84
C MET A 259 -16.59 -20.30 16.99
N VAL A 260 -17.92 -20.31 16.78
CA VAL A 260 -18.66 -19.29 16.05
C VAL A 260 -19.32 -18.34 17.04
N SER A 261 -19.21 -17.04 16.80
CA SER A 261 -19.75 -15.99 17.67
C SER A 261 -20.41 -14.87 16.87
N PRO A 262 -21.31 -14.10 17.49
CA PRO A 262 -21.93 -12.94 16.85
C PRO A 262 -20.91 -11.89 16.37
N GLY A 263 -19.83 -11.67 17.13
CA GLY A 263 -18.78 -10.71 16.78
C GLY A 263 -17.98 -11.15 15.56
N MET A 264 -17.71 -12.45 15.41
CA MET A 264 -17.09 -13.00 14.19
C MET A 264 -17.95 -12.71 12.94
N ILE A 265 -19.27 -12.92 13.03
CA ILE A 265 -20.18 -12.65 11.92
C ILE A 265 -20.23 -11.15 11.60
N ALA A 266 -20.35 -10.31 12.63
CA ALA A 266 -20.36 -8.85 12.47
C ALA A 266 -19.07 -8.34 11.80
N PHE A 267 -17.92 -8.87 12.20
CA PHE A 267 -16.64 -8.56 11.57
C PHE A 267 -16.62 -8.93 10.08
N TRP A 268 -17.03 -10.15 9.71
CA TRP A 268 -17.01 -10.57 8.32
C TRP A 268 -18.06 -9.83 7.46
N ILE A 269 -19.18 -9.40 8.03
CA ILE A 269 -20.11 -8.50 7.35
C ILE A 269 -19.46 -7.13 7.08
N LEU A 270 -18.75 -6.58 8.06
CA LEU A 270 -18.00 -5.32 7.89
C LEU A 270 -16.92 -5.45 6.81
N PHE A 271 -16.16 -6.55 6.84
CA PHE A 271 -15.18 -6.89 5.80
C PHE A 271 -15.82 -6.93 4.41
N LEU A 272 -16.98 -7.59 4.25
CA LEU A 272 -17.69 -7.67 2.97
C LEU A 272 -18.21 -6.31 2.52
N ALA A 273 -18.68 -5.47 3.45
CA ALA A 273 -19.12 -4.11 3.12
C ALA A 273 -17.96 -3.29 2.55
N TYR A 274 -16.79 -3.30 3.21
CA TYR A 274 -15.61 -2.58 2.73
C TYR A 274 -14.99 -3.21 1.48
N PHE A 275 -15.11 -4.52 1.26
CA PHE A 275 -14.75 -5.10 -0.04
C PHE A 275 -15.55 -4.53 -1.20
N VAL A 276 -16.82 -4.19 -0.98
CA VAL A 276 -17.64 -3.52 -1.99
C VAL A 276 -17.27 -2.03 -2.10
N PHE A 277 -17.10 -1.34 -0.97
CA PHE A 277 -16.77 0.09 -0.96
C PHE A 277 -15.39 0.38 -1.55
N ASP A 278 -14.40 -0.44 -1.24
CA ASP A 278 -13.01 -0.21 -1.65
C ASP A 278 -12.75 -0.60 -3.12
N ARG A 279 -13.68 -1.30 -3.78
CA ARG A 279 -13.46 -1.94 -5.09
C ARG A 279 -12.92 -1.00 -6.18
N ASN A 280 -13.41 0.23 -6.22
CA ASN A 280 -13.04 1.27 -7.20
C ASN A 280 -12.37 2.48 -6.54
N MET A 281 -11.80 2.28 -5.34
CA MET A 281 -11.08 3.34 -4.65
C MET A 281 -9.69 3.52 -5.23
N VAL A 282 -9.29 4.79 -5.28
CA VAL A 282 -7.99 5.24 -5.75
C VAL A 282 -7.27 5.94 -4.61
N ALA A 283 -6.04 5.52 -4.34
CA ALA A 283 -5.16 6.25 -3.44
C ALA A 283 -4.42 7.31 -4.25
N GLY A 284 -4.48 8.56 -3.80
CA GLY A 284 -4.02 9.68 -4.64
C GLY A 284 -3.37 10.83 -3.90
N LYS A 285 -3.17 10.74 -2.58
CA LYS A 285 -2.48 11.81 -1.84
C LYS A 285 -0.96 11.70 -2.00
N ALA A 286 -0.28 12.82 -1.82
CA ALA A 286 1.17 12.91 -2.01
C ALA A 286 1.97 11.84 -1.23
N ASP A 287 1.64 11.52 0.03
CA ASP A 287 2.35 10.46 0.76
C ASP A 287 2.02 9.06 0.25
N ASP A 288 0.83 8.84 -0.32
CA ASP A 288 0.48 7.55 -0.93
C ASP A 288 1.37 7.31 -2.15
N LEU A 289 1.50 8.33 -3.00
CA LEU A 289 2.32 8.30 -4.21
C LEU A 289 3.82 8.29 -3.92
N ASN A 290 4.27 8.93 -2.85
CA ASN A 290 5.68 8.91 -2.44
C ASN A 290 6.08 7.60 -1.74
N HIS A 291 5.14 6.97 -1.04
CA HIS A 291 5.45 5.85 -0.18
C HIS A 291 4.35 4.79 -0.07
N TRP A 292 3.19 5.09 0.52
CA TRP A 292 2.31 4.03 1.02
C TRP A 292 1.78 3.11 -0.08
N GLN A 293 1.30 3.68 -1.18
CA GLN A 293 0.86 2.94 -2.36
C GLN A 293 2.05 2.42 -3.16
N LEU A 294 3.07 3.26 -3.32
CA LEU A 294 4.26 2.97 -4.13
C LEU A 294 5.02 1.76 -3.59
N ALA A 295 5.22 1.67 -2.27
CA ALA A 295 5.89 0.55 -1.61
C ALA A 295 5.20 -0.78 -1.90
N VAL A 296 3.86 -0.82 -1.84
CA VAL A 296 3.10 -2.05 -2.13
C VAL A 296 3.15 -2.41 -3.61
N ARG A 297 3.13 -1.40 -4.50
CA ARG A 297 3.26 -1.64 -5.95
C ARG A 297 4.66 -2.15 -6.31
N ASP A 298 5.69 -1.59 -5.71
CA ASP A 298 7.06 -2.05 -5.83
C ASP A 298 7.18 -3.52 -5.38
N MET A 299 6.67 -3.83 -4.18
CA MET A 299 6.61 -5.22 -3.68
C MET A 299 5.83 -6.17 -4.62
N TRP A 300 4.79 -5.68 -5.31
CA TRP A 300 4.04 -6.48 -6.29
C TRP A 300 4.88 -6.87 -7.51
N TYR A 301 5.70 -5.95 -8.03
CA TYR A 301 6.55 -6.16 -9.22
C TYR A 301 7.83 -6.95 -8.95
N PHE A 302 8.36 -6.85 -7.72
CA PHE A 302 9.68 -7.42 -7.38
C PHE A 302 9.63 -8.59 -6.39
N ASP A 303 8.48 -8.86 -5.76
CA ASP A 303 8.35 -9.92 -4.74
C ASP A 303 9.40 -9.82 -3.61
N SER A 304 9.78 -8.59 -3.28
CA SER A 304 10.78 -8.25 -2.26
C SER A 304 10.36 -7.01 -1.49
N TYR A 305 10.95 -6.77 -0.33
CA TYR A 305 10.82 -5.46 0.32
C TYR A 305 11.46 -4.36 -0.52
N PRO A 306 10.98 -3.10 -0.44
CA PRO A 306 11.32 -2.02 -1.38
C PRO A 306 12.71 -1.40 -1.14
N PHE A 307 13.71 -2.25 -0.99
CA PHE A 307 15.14 -1.97 -0.76
C PHE A 307 15.97 -2.88 -1.66
N HIS A 308 15.92 -2.64 -2.96
CA HIS A 308 16.69 -3.35 -3.99
C HIS A 308 17.07 -2.36 -5.11
N PRO A 309 17.98 -2.70 -6.04
CA PRO A 309 18.51 -1.76 -7.03
C PRO A 309 17.45 -1.17 -7.95
N GLY A 310 16.42 -1.96 -8.30
CA GLY A 310 15.28 -1.51 -9.10
C GLY A 310 14.15 -0.85 -8.29
N SER A 311 14.35 -0.53 -7.01
CA SER A 311 13.27 0.01 -6.17
C SER A 311 12.86 1.38 -6.70
N THR A 312 11.56 1.50 -6.98
CA THR A 312 10.94 2.76 -7.43
C THR A 312 10.57 3.67 -6.26
N LEU A 313 10.80 3.21 -5.02
CA LEU A 313 10.37 3.88 -3.81
C LEU A 313 11.13 5.19 -3.58
N ILE A 314 10.38 6.28 -3.40
CA ILE A 314 10.95 7.61 -3.19
C ILE A 314 11.32 7.82 -1.72
N ALA A 315 10.44 7.46 -0.78
CA ALA A 315 10.71 7.60 0.66
C ALA A 315 11.15 6.26 1.28
N ILE A 316 12.46 6.00 1.31
CA ILE A 316 13.08 4.71 1.66
C ILE A 316 13.29 4.54 3.20
N ARG A 317 12.48 5.18 4.04
CA ARG A 317 12.68 5.15 5.52
C ARG A 317 11.74 4.24 6.31
N TYR A 318 10.57 3.95 5.76
CA TYR A 318 9.50 3.36 6.56
C TYR A 318 9.61 1.83 6.68
N THR A 319 9.05 1.30 7.76
CA THR A 319 8.99 -0.12 8.07
C THR A 319 7.85 -0.82 7.28
N PRO A 320 7.97 -2.12 6.94
CA PRO A 320 7.12 -2.77 5.94
C PRO A 320 5.83 -3.38 6.51
N GLY A 321 5.41 -3.02 7.72
CA GLY A 321 4.36 -3.71 8.49
C GLY A 321 3.05 -3.86 7.74
N PHE A 322 2.50 -2.75 7.26
CA PHE A 322 1.25 -2.71 6.51
C PHE A 322 1.46 -3.24 5.09
N ALA A 323 2.50 -2.77 4.41
CA ALA A 323 2.82 -3.16 3.04
C ALA A 323 2.96 -4.68 2.86
N THR A 324 3.47 -5.39 3.88
CA THR A 324 3.54 -6.86 3.90
C THR A 324 2.17 -7.53 3.83
N ILE A 325 1.19 -7.00 4.56
CA ILE A 325 -0.18 -7.56 4.59
C ILE A 325 -0.94 -7.16 3.34
N GLU A 326 -0.76 -5.93 2.85
CA GLU A 326 -1.35 -5.45 1.59
C GLU A 326 -0.86 -6.29 0.40
N TYR A 327 0.46 -6.55 0.34
CA TYR A 327 1.05 -7.47 -0.62
C TYR A 327 0.39 -8.86 -0.57
N LEU A 328 0.15 -9.42 0.62
CA LEU A 328 -0.53 -10.72 0.75
C LEU A 328 -1.94 -10.69 0.14
N PHE A 329 -2.70 -9.61 0.32
CA PHE A 329 -4.03 -9.46 -0.26
C PHE A 329 -3.98 -9.45 -1.80
N LEU A 330 -3.05 -8.68 -2.37
CA LEU A 330 -2.80 -8.61 -3.82
C LEU A 330 -2.32 -9.95 -4.38
N TYR A 331 -1.39 -10.62 -3.69
CA TYR A 331 -0.88 -11.94 -4.06
C TYR A 331 -2.01 -12.97 -4.16
N LEU A 332 -2.91 -13.01 -3.17
CA LEU A 332 -4.06 -13.90 -3.19
C LEU A 332 -5.05 -13.55 -4.31
N TYR A 333 -5.18 -12.27 -4.67
CA TYR A 333 -6.06 -11.81 -5.75
C TYR A 333 -5.51 -12.21 -7.12
N GLY A 334 -4.21 -12.00 -7.33
CA GLY A 334 -3.49 -12.32 -8.56
C GLY A 334 -3.39 -11.15 -9.55
N ALA A 335 -3.75 -9.93 -9.13
CA ALA A 335 -3.59 -8.71 -9.91
C ALA A 335 -3.39 -7.51 -8.96
N TYR A 336 -2.66 -6.49 -9.42
CA TYR A 336 -2.57 -5.23 -8.68
C TYR A 336 -3.89 -4.46 -8.77
N ARG A 337 -4.45 -4.09 -7.62
CA ARG A 337 -5.61 -3.21 -7.50
C ARG A 337 -5.48 -2.37 -6.25
N GLU A 338 -5.50 -1.05 -6.39
CA GLU A 338 -5.39 -0.10 -5.29
C GLU A 338 -6.44 -0.35 -4.21
N GLY A 339 -7.70 -0.57 -4.62
CA GLY A 339 -8.80 -0.93 -3.73
C GLY A 339 -8.57 -2.18 -2.88
N ILE A 340 -7.90 -3.20 -3.44
CA ILE A 340 -7.57 -4.44 -2.69
C ILE A 340 -6.44 -4.19 -1.68
N ALA A 341 -5.46 -3.36 -2.03
CA ALA A 341 -4.42 -2.93 -1.09
C ALA A 341 -5.03 -2.11 0.06
N LEU A 342 -5.89 -1.14 -0.26
CA LEU A 342 -6.57 -0.27 0.70
C LEU A 342 -7.46 -1.09 1.67
N LEU A 343 -8.18 -2.08 1.16
CA LEU A 343 -8.93 -3.02 1.99
C LEU A 343 -8.01 -3.77 2.98
N GLY A 344 -6.79 -4.15 2.56
CA GLY A 344 -5.79 -4.73 3.43
C GLY A 344 -5.50 -3.85 4.66
N CYS A 345 -5.30 -2.54 4.46
CA CYS A 345 -5.18 -1.56 5.53
C CYS A 345 -6.38 -1.56 6.47
N HIS A 346 -7.60 -1.37 5.94
CA HIS A 346 -8.83 -1.25 6.73
C HIS A 346 -9.05 -2.46 7.63
N VAL A 347 -8.81 -3.66 7.08
CA VAL A 347 -9.06 -4.93 7.76
C VAL A 347 -8.10 -5.13 8.93
N ILE A 348 -6.86 -4.66 8.86
CA ILE A 348 -5.94 -4.65 10.03
C ILE A 348 -6.55 -3.82 11.16
N GLY A 349 -7.00 -2.60 10.87
CA GLY A 349 -7.65 -1.72 11.85
C GLY A 349 -8.88 -2.36 12.49
N PHE A 350 -9.79 -2.89 11.67
CA PHE A 350 -10.97 -3.61 12.15
C PHE A 350 -10.62 -4.83 12.98
N ALA A 351 -9.57 -5.58 12.61
CA ALA A 351 -9.12 -6.74 13.35
C ALA A 351 -8.63 -6.36 14.75
N MET A 352 -7.85 -5.27 14.89
CA MET A 352 -7.41 -4.75 16.19
C MET A 352 -8.59 -4.36 17.07
N LEU A 353 -9.61 -3.71 16.50
CA LEU A 353 -10.79 -3.29 17.26
C LEU A 353 -11.84 -4.40 17.45
N SER A 354 -11.68 -5.57 16.81
CA SER A 354 -12.58 -6.71 17.00
C SER A 354 -12.66 -7.17 18.47
N VAL A 355 -11.62 -6.90 19.28
CA VAL A 355 -11.61 -7.16 20.72
C VAL A 355 -12.80 -6.52 21.46
N LEU A 356 -13.42 -5.46 20.91
CA LEU A 356 -14.60 -4.81 21.46
C LEU A 356 -15.85 -5.71 21.44
N TYR A 357 -15.91 -6.70 20.55
CA TYR A 357 -16.95 -7.72 20.54
C TYR A 357 -16.73 -8.81 21.60
N SER A 358 -15.60 -8.79 22.30
CA SER A 358 -15.27 -9.84 23.27
C SER A 358 -16.37 -9.98 24.32
N LYS A 359 -16.58 -11.23 24.74
CA LYS A 359 -17.59 -11.67 25.72
C LYS A 359 -19.06 -11.56 25.26
N ILE A 360 -19.36 -11.00 24.09
CA ILE A 360 -20.72 -11.02 23.54
C ILE A 360 -21.12 -12.46 23.19
N GLY A 361 -22.27 -12.88 23.71
CA GLY A 361 -22.90 -14.15 23.36
C GLY A 361 -24.12 -13.94 22.47
N TRP A 362 -24.68 -15.03 21.93
CA TRP A 362 -25.84 -15.01 21.05
C TRP A 362 -27.09 -14.32 21.65
N ARG A 363 -27.26 -14.34 22.98
CA ARG A 363 -28.35 -13.59 23.66
C ARG A 363 -28.20 -12.07 23.57
N GLN A 364 -26.96 -11.59 23.42
CA GLN A 364 -26.62 -10.16 23.36
C GLN A 364 -26.21 -9.73 21.94
N CYS A 365 -26.60 -10.48 20.91
CA CYS A 365 -26.21 -10.21 19.53
C CYS A 365 -26.61 -8.80 19.06
N HIS A 366 -27.68 -8.21 19.60
CA HIS A 366 -28.09 -6.84 19.28
C HIS A 366 -26.99 -5.78 19.56
N LYS A 367 -26.02 -6.07 20.44
CA LYS A 367 -24.88 -5.17 20.72
C LYS A 367 -23.86 -5.13 19.58
N VAL A 368 -23.83 -6.12 18.68
CA VAL A 368 -22.81 -6.15 17.62
C VAL A 368 -23.02 -5.03 16.60
N ILE A 369 -24.26 -4.62 16.33
CA ILE A 369 -24.57 -3.55 15.36
C ILE A 369 -23.92 -2.22 15.78
N PRO A 370 -24.24 -1.64 16.96
CA PRO A 370 -23.62 -0.38 17.38
C PRO A 370 -22.10 -0.50 17.54
N LEU A 371 -21.57 -1.68 17.92
CA LEU A 371 -20.12 -1.89 17.99
C LEU A 371 -19.45 -1.92 16.62
N THR A 372 -20.12 -2.44 15.60
CA THR A 372 -19.62 -2.44 14.22
C THR A 372 -19.52 -1.01 13.70
N VAL A 373 -20.55 -0.21 13.96
CA VAL A 373 -20.55 1.23 13.66
C VAL A 373 -19.41 1.94 14.39
N LEU A 374 -19.18 1.62 15.66
CA LEU A 374 -18.07 2.18 16.42
C LEU A 374 -16.70 1.82 15.83
N ILE A 375 -16.49 0.54 15.48
CA ILE A 375 -15.23 0.07 14.89
C ILE A 375 -14.93 0.82 13.58
N ALA A 376 -15.94 1.05 12.74
CA ALA A 376 -15.80 1.85 11.53
C ALA A 376 -15.76 3.37 11.79
N GLY A 377 -16.35 3.86 12.88
CA GLY A 377 -16.45 5.29 13.16
C GLY A 377 -15.24 5.86 13.90
N PHE A 378 -14.54 5.06 14.71
CA PHE A 378 -13.46 5.56 15.57
C PHE A 378 -12.37 6.36 14.83
N PRO A 379 -11.80 5.87 13.70
CA PRO A 379 -10.76 6.61 13.00
C PRO A 379 -11.24 7.97 12.48
N LEU A 380 -12.51 8.07 12.08
CA LEU A 380 -13.11 9.28 11.50
C LEU A 380 -13.22 10.44 12.50
N LEU A 381 -13.18 10.16 13.80
CA LEU A 381 -13.15 11.20 14.83
C LEU A 381 -11.89 12.07 14.77
N VAL A 382 -10.79 11.51 14.25
CA VAL A 382 -9.49 12.20 14.21
C VAL A 382 -9.02 12.39 12.76
N TYR A 383 -9.28 11.42 11.90
CA TYR A 383 -8.85 11.38 10.50
C TYR A 383 -10.06 11.20 9.59
N GLN A 384 -10.67 12.31 9.17
CA GLN A 384 -11.92 12.29 8.39
C GLN A 384 -11.77 11.63 7.01
N SER A 385 -10.59 11.71 6.39
CA SER A 385 -10.30 11.04 5.10
C SER A 385 -9.77 9.61 5.25
N HIS A 386 -9.87 8.99 6.43
CA HIS A 386 -9.19 7.72 6.73
C HIS A 386 -9.46 6.60 5.72
N TYR A 387 -10.71 6.46 5.26
CA TYR A 387 -11.11 5.39 4.34
C TYR A 387 -10.82 5.68 2.87
N GLY A 388 -10.26 6.85 2.56
CA GLY A 388 -9.88 7.23 1.19
C GLY A 388 -8.38 7.36 0.96
N ILE A 389 -7.53 7.03 1.95
CA ILE A 389 -6.07 7.22 1.88
C ILE A 389 -5.36 6.03 2.54
N MET A 390 -4.12 5.73 2.16
CA MET A 390 -3.34 4.61 2.73
C MET A 390 -2.49 5.04 3.94
N TYR A 391 -2.80 6.18 4.56
CA TYR A 391 -1.99 6.73 5.65
C TYR A 391 -2.09 5.86 6.91
N VAL A 392 -0.94 5.44 7.44
CA VAL A 392 -0.91 4.53 8.59
C VAL A 392 -1.16 5.20 9.95
N ASP A 393 -1.25 6.54 10.00
CA ASP A 393 -1.24 7.31 11.26
C ASP A 393 -2.40 6.94 12.21
N ALA A 394 -3.60 6.71 11.70
CA ALA A 394 -4.74 6.26 12.51
C ALA A 394 -4.53 4.84 13.09
N TYR A 395 -3.85 3.97 12.34
CA TYR A 395 -3.63 2.59 12.75
C TYR A 395 -2.64 2.45 13.89
N LEU A 396 -1.65 3.36 13.99
CA LEU A 396 -0.78 3.44 15.16
C LEU A 396 -1.60 3.60 16.45
N GLY A 397 -2.61 4.48 16.40
CA GLY A 397 -3.54 4.70 17.51
C GLY A 397 -4.40 3.47 17.83
N MET A 398 -4.95 2.82 16.80
CA MET A 398 -5.78 1.62 16.94
C MET A 398 -5.01 0.42 17.52
N ILE A 399 -3.80 0.13 17.01
CA ILE A 399 -2.96 -0.97 17.49
C ILE A 399 -2.49 -0.67 18.93
N GLY A 400 -2.09 0.56 19.22
CA GLY A 400 -1.72 0.97 20.57
C GLY A 400 -2.86 0.83 21.57
N ALA A 401 -4.08 1.23 21.19
CA ALA A 401 -5.27 1.04 22.02
C ALA A 401 -5.59 -0.44 22.24
N TYR A 402 -5.48 -1.28 21.22
CA TYR A 402 -5.66 -2.72 21.35
C TYR A 402 -4.73 -3.32 22.42
N ILE A 403 -3.45 -2.92 22.46
CA ILE A 403 -2.48 -3.39 23.45
C ILE A 403 -2.95 -3.03 24.88
N LEU A 404 -3.33 -1.78 25.12
CA LEU A 404 -3.78 -1.33 26.44
C LEU A 404 -5.12 -1.93 26.85
N ILE A 405 -6.07 -2.09 25.91
CA ILE A 405 -7.33 -2.80 26.15
C ILE A 405 -7.04 -4.23 26.59
N CYS A 406 -6.18 -4.95 25.87
CA CYS A 406 -5.78 -6.32 26.20
C CYS A 406 -5.11 -6.41 27.58
N TYR A 407 -4.26 -5.45 27.92
CA TYR A 407 -3.57 -5.39 29.20
C TYR A 407 -4.51 -5.16 30.39
N PHE A 408 -5.41 -4.17 30.28
CA PHE A 408 -6.27 -3.77 31.41
C PHE A 408 -7.54 -4.61 31.55
N THR A 409 -8.01 -5.26 30.48
CA THR A 409 -9.26 -6.04 30.53
C THR A 409 -9.05 -7.51 30.88
N GLU A 410 -7.87 -8.07 30.59
CA GLU A 410 -7.55 -9.48 30.77
C GLU A 410 -6.42 -9.71 31.77
N GLU A 411 -6.56 -10.75 32.59
CA GLU A 411 -5.52 -11.16 33.53
C GLU A 411 -4.25 -11.64 32.81
N HIS A 412 -3.13 -11.56 33.52
CA HIS A 412 -1.85 -12.03 32.99
C HIS A 412 -1.91 -13.52 32.64
N SER A 413 -1.74 -13.83 31.35
CA SER A 413 -1.67 -15.18 30.83
C SER A 413 -0.68 -15.23 29.67
N LEU A 414 -0.19 -16.44 29.34
CA LEU A 414 0.70 -16.62 28.19
C LEU A 414 0.07 -16.09 26.90
N PHE A 415 -1.22 -16.33 26.71
CA PHE A 415 -1.98 -15.81 25.58
C PHE A 415 -1.96 -14.28 25.52
N ASN A 416 -2.23 -13.60 26.65
CA ASN A 416 -2.28 -12.15 26.69
C ASN A 416 -0.91 -11.52 26.41
N VAL A 417 0.17 -12.12 26.95
CA VAL A 417 1.54 -11.70 26.64
C VAL A 417 1.81 -11.88 25.14
N PHE A 418 1.49 -13.04 24.58
CA PHE A 418 1.75 -13.34 23.16
C PHE A 418 1.05 -12.34 22.23
N ARG A 419 -0.26 -12.11 22.40
CA ARG A 419 -0.98 -11.14 21.55
C ARG A 419 -0.51 -9.70 21.72
N ILE A 420 -0.05 -9.31 22.92
CA ILE A 420 0.55 -7.99 23.16
C ILE A 420 1.92 -7.90 22.46
N THR A 421 2.74 -8.95 22.51
CA THR A 421 4.03 -9.00 21.82
C THR A 421 3.86 -8.83 20.31
N PHE A 422 3.00 -9.62 19.68
CA PHE A 422 2.79 -9.55 18.23
C PHE A 422 2.14 -8.24 17.78
N ALA A 423 1.23 -7.66 18.57
CA ALA A 423 0.71 -6.33 18.29
C ALA A 423 1.77 -5.22 18.49
N SER A 424 2.68 -5.38 19.46
CA SER A 424 3.80 -4.45 19.65
C SER A 424 4.78 -4.52 18.48
N VAL A 425 5.09 -5.72 17.99
CA VAL A 425 5.89 -5.94 16.78
C VAL A 425 5.23 -5.24 15.59
N LEU A 426 3.93 -5.48 15.35
CA LEU A 426 3.21 -4.83 14.27
C LEU A 426 3.18 -3.30 14.41
N LEU A 427 2.95 -2.77 15.62
CA LEU A 427 2.96 -1.33 15.90
C LEU A 427 4.28 -0.68 15.50
N ILE A 428 5.41 -1.25 15.94
CA ILE A 428 6.75 -0.74 15.66
C ILE A 428 7.09 -0.88 14.17
N MET A 429 6.64 -1.97 13.55
CA MET A 429 6.87 -2.25 12.14
C MET A 429 5.89 -1.52 11.21
N THR A 430 4.93 -0.76 11.73
CA THR A 430 4.02 0.06 10.91
C THR A 430 4.67 1.37 10.47
N LYS A 431 5.34 2.06 11.40
CA LYS A 431 6.06 3.33 11.18
C LYS A 431 7.00 3.54 12.37
N GLU A 432 8.08 4.28 12.18
CA GLU A 432 9.05 4.59 13.25
C GLU A 432 8.39 5.19 14.50
N MET A 433 7.36 6.03 14.33
CA MET A 433 6.58 6.60 15.43
C MET A 433 5.87 5.55 16.31
N GLY A 434 5.64 4.35 15.77
CA GLY A 434 5.17 3.20 16.53
C GLY A 434 6.13 2.79 17.65
N LEU A 435 7.44 3.00 17.48
CA LEU A 435 8.43 2.77 18.53
C LEU A 435 8.22 3.69 19.74
N ALA A 436 7.99 4.98 19.50
CA ALA A 436 7.71 5.95 20.56
C ALA A 436 6.42 5.61 21.30
N ILE A 437 5.34 5.30 20.56
CA ILE A 437 4.05 4.90 21.14
C ILE A 437 4.19 3.59 21.95
N ALA A 438 4.90 2.59 21.41
CA ALA A 438 5.16 1.34 22.11
C ALA A 438 5.94 1.58 23.42
N GLY A 439 6.99 2.42 23.40
CA GLY A 439 7.75 2.80 24.58
C GLY A 439 6.85 3.37 25.68
N ILE A 440 5.96 4.30 25.34
CA ILE A 440 4.99 4.88 26.28
C ILE A 440 4.02 3.81 26.81
N ILE A 441 3.51 2.93 25.96
CA ILE A 441 2.64 1.82 26.37
C ILE A 441 3.35 0.90 27.39
N TYR A 442 4.60 0.52 27.14
CA TYR A 442 5.35 -0.30 28.09
C TYR A 442 5.65 0.44 29.40
N LEU A 443 5.90 1.76 29.36
CA LEU A 443 6.00 2.57 30.57
C LEU A 443 4.70 2.56 31.38
N ILE A 444 3.55 2.68 30.72
CA ILE A 444 2.22 2.58 31.36
C ILE A 444 2.05 1.20 32.01
N ILE A 445 2.38 0.12 31.29
CA ILE A 445 2.32 -1.26 31.80
C ILE A 445 3.23 -1.42 33.03
N PHE A 446 4.49 -1.01 32.95
CA PHE A 446 5.44 -1.16 34.06
C PHE A 446 5.07 -0.30 35.26
N ALA A 447 4.56 0.91 35.05
CA ALA A 447 4.05 1.75 36.13
C ALA A 447 2.88 1.08 36.87
N ASP A 448 1.91 0.50 36.14
CA ASP A 448 0.79 -0.24 36.75
C ASP A 448 1.27 -1.48 37.52
N ILE A 449 2.21 -2.25 36.96
CA ILE A 449 2.80 -3.41 37.67
C ILE A 449 3.58 -2.96 38.92
N PHE A 450 4.32 -1.85 38.84
CA PHE A 450 5.07 -1.30 39.97
C PHE A 450 4.13 -0.88 41.11
N ILE A 451 3.05 -0.16 40.79
CA ILE A 451 2.03 0.26 41.75
C ILE A 451 1.38 -0.96 42.43
N LYS A 452 1.13 -2.05 41.69
CA LYS A 452 0.55 -3.28 42.24
C LYS A 452 1.49 -4.09 43.14
N ASN A 453 2.81 -3.95 42.96
CA ASN A 453 3.82 -4.75 43.69
C ASN A 453 4.50 -3.97 44.84
N SER A 454 4.05 -2.75 45.17
CA SER A 454 4.44 -1.96 46.34
C SER A 454 5.94 -1.99 46.70
N GLY A 455 6.83 -1.94 45.70
CA GLY A 455 8.29 -1.87 45.90
C GLY A 455 9.13 -2.50 44.79
N ILE A 456 10.33 -1.93 44.57
CA ILE A 456 11.20 -2.26 43.44
C ILE A 456 11.68 -3.72 43.42
N LYS A 457 11.96 -4.31 44.60
CA LYS A 457 12.40 -5.71 44.71
C LYS A 457 11.31 -6.70 44.26
N GLN A 458 10.05 -6.42 44.61
CA GLN A 458 8.91 -7.27 44.23
C GLN A 458 8.56 -7.07 42.76
N PHE A 459 8.63 -5.82 42.27
CA PHE A 459 8.47 -5.49 40.86
C PHE A 459 9.45 -6.27 39.96
N ILE A 460 10.75 -6.25 40.25
CA ILE A 460 11.77 -6.94 39.42
C ILE A 460 11.58 -8.46 39.47
N LYS A 461 11.17 -9.02 40.62
CA LYS A 461 10.93 -10.46 40.76
C LYS A 461 9.63 -10.94 40.13
N SER A 462 8.69 -10.04 39.88
CA SER A 462 7.37 -10.37 39.32
C SER A 462 7.48 -11.06 37.97
N ARG A 463 6.74 -12.17 37.82
CA ARG A 463 6.63 -12.90 36.56
C ARG A 463 6.10 -12.01 35.44
N ASN A 464 5.17 -11.11 35.76
CA ASN A 464 4.56 -10.20 34.79
C ASN A 464 5.61 -9.21 34.26
N THR A 465 6.42 -8.63 35.14
CA THR A 465 7.51 -7.72 34.73
C THR A 465 8.46 -8.40 33.77
N LYS A 466 8.91 -9.62 34.08
CA LYS A 466 9.81 -10.39 33.20
C LYS A 466 9.16 -10.71 31.84
N ALA A 467 7.89 -11.09 31.84
CA ALA A 467 7.17 -11.43 30.61
C ALA A 467 6.98 -10.21 29.70
N TYR A 468 6.55 -9.07 30.24
CA TYR A 468 6.39 -7.85 29.45
C TYR A 468 7.73 -7.19 29.09
N PHE A 469 8.77 -7.35 29.90
CA PHE A 469 10.13 -6.96 29.52
C PHE A 469 10.59 -7.74 28.29
N LEU A 470 10.45 -9.08 28.30
CA LEU A 470 10.77 -9.91 27.14
C LEU A 470 9.92 -9.53 25.92
N SER A 471 8.62 -9.26 26.12
CA SER A 471 7.74 -8.77 25.06
C SER A 471 8.26 -7.47 24.42
N GLY A 472 8.68 -6.50 25.24
CA GLY A 472 9.27 -5.24 24.77
C GLY A 472 10.60 -5.46 24.04
N CYS A 473 11.47 -6.34 24.56
CA CYS A 473 12.73 -6.70 23.89
C CYS A 473 12.52 -7.37 22.53
N LEU A 474 11.52 -8.25 22.40
CA LEU A 474 11.19 -8.90 21.12
C LEU A 474 10.66 -7.87 20.11
N ALA A 475 9.80 -6.95 20.55
CA ALA A 475 9.27 -5.89 19.71
C ALA A 475 10.36 -4.90 19.28
N LEU A 476 11.28 -4.54 20.17
CA LEU A 476 12.47 -3.74 19.81
C LEU A 476 13.40 -4.51 18.88
N GLY A 477 13.55 -5.82 19.09
CA GLY A 477 14.34 -6.72 18.25
C GLY A 477 13.87 -6.69 16.79
N SER A 478 12.55 -6.67 16.52
CA SER A 478 12.07 -6.58 15.14
C SER A 478 12.50 -5.28 14.45
N PHE A 479 12.45 -4.15 15.16
CA PHE A 479 12.97 -2.89 14.63
C PHE A 479 14.46 -2.96 14.33
N ILE A 480 15.26 -3.47 15.27
CA ILE A 480 16.70 -3.63 15.09
C ILE A 480 17.00 -4.52 13.88
N THR A 481 16.28 -5.64 13.72
CA THR A 481 16.48 -6.51 12.55
C THR A 481 16.16 -5.82 11.24
N TRP A 482 15.17 -4.93 11.21
CA TRP A 482 14.84 -4.15 10.03
C TRP A 482 15.95 -3.14 9.70
N GLN A 483 16.47 -2.45 10.71
CA GLN A 483 17.62 -1.55 10.53
C GLN A 483 18.85 -2.30 10.01
N LEU A 484 19.13 -3.49 10.53
CA LEU A 484 20.20 -4.35 10.04
C LEU A 484 19.94 -4.80 8.60
N TYR A 485 18.70 -5.15 8.24
CA TYR A 485 18.32 -5.49 6.87
C TYR A 485 18.63 -4.34 5.91
N ILE A 486 18.21 -3.10 6.24
CA ILE A 486 18.50 -1.91 5.43
C ILE A 486 20.02 -1.73 5.25
N ILE A 487 20.80 -1.87 6.32
CA ILE A 487 22.27 -1.73 6.23
C ILE A 487 22.89 -2.81 5.34
N ILE A 488 22.52 -4.07 5.54
CA ILE A 488 23.11 -5.21 4.82
C ILE A 488 22.73 -5.16 3.35
N VAL A 489 21.44 -4.99 3.06
CA VAL A 489 20.90 -5.00 1.70
C VAL A 489 21.22 -3.69 0.99
N GLY A 490 21.15 -2.55 1.68
CA GLY A 490 21.63 -1.28 1.18
C GLY A 490 23.11 -1.34 0.80
N GLY A 491 23.94 -1.97 1.63
CA GLY A 491 25.35 -2.17 1.32
C GLY A 491 25.63 -3.12 0.17
N LYS A 492 24.85 -4.21 0.05
CA LYS A 492 24.90 -5.13 -1.10
C LYS A 492 24.66 -4.40 -2.43
N TYR A 493 23.82 -3.37 -2.42
CA TYR A 493 23.39 -2.64 -3.61
C TYR A 493 24.03 -1.25 -3.77
N GLY A 494 25.07 -0.94 -3.01
CA GLY A 494 25.77 0.35 -3.12
C GLY A 494 24.95 1.56 -2.69
N LEU A 495 23.82 1.35 -1.99
CA LEU A 495 22.98 2.40 -1.41
C LEU A 495 23.56 2.96 -0.09
N ASN A 496 24.87 2.76 0.12
CA ASN A 496 25.63 3.04 1.35
C ASN A 496 26.01 4.52 1.49
N GLY A 497 25.04 5.41 1.32
CA GLY A 497 25.20 6.82 1.70
C GLY A 497 24.73 7.13 3.09
N ASP A 498 24.55 8.42 3.36
CA ASP A 498 23.92 8.94 4.59
C ASP A 498 22.58 8.26 4.96
N SER A 499 21.96 7.59 3.99
CA SER A 499 20.80 6.68 4.08
C SER A 499 21.01 5.38 4.87
N THR A 500 22.24 4.96 5.22
CA THR A 500 22.48 3.75 6.06
C THR A 500 23.02 4.07 7.44
N ASN A 501 23.27 5.35 7.75
CA ASN A 501 23.86 5.77 9.01
C ASN A 501 22.76 6.01 10.05
N ILE A 502 22.54 5.03 10.93
CA ILE A 502 21.51 5.03 12.00
C ILE A 502 21.53 6.34 12.80
N LEU A 503 22.72 6.89 13.11
CA LEU A 503 22.85 8.14 13.87
C LEU A 503 22.42 9.39 13.07
N LYS A 504 22.56 9.39 11.74
CA LYS A 504 22.06 10.47 10.86
C LYS A 504 20.55 10.30 10.58
N MET A 505 20.06 9.06 10.42
CA MET A 505 18.62 8.74 10.29
C MET A 505 17.80 9.16 11.53
N PHE A 506 18.38 9.01 12.72
CA PHE A 506 17.80 9.50 13.98
C PHE A 506 18.27 10.90 14.37
N GLY A 507 18.97 11.64 13.50
CA GLY A 507 19.52 12.99 13.76
C GLY A 507 20.27 13.15 15.09
N LEU A 508 20.88 12.07 15.59
CA LEU A 508 21.65 11.99 16.83
C LEU A 508 23.16 12.20 16.60
N ALA A 509 23.63 12.21 15.35
CA ALA A 509 24.96 12.68 15.02
C ALA A 509 25.02 14.20 15.18
N LYS A 510 25.93 14.70 16.05
CA LYS A 510 26.33 16.11 16.01
C LYS A 510 26.90 16.39 14.63
N THR A 511 26.21 17.22 13.86
CA THR A 511 26.82 17.91 12.72
C THR A 511 27.89 18.85 13.28
N ASN A 512 29.13 18.40 13.37
CA ASN A 512 30.14 19.26 12.75
C ASN A 512 29.78 19.25 11.27
N MET A 513 29.64 20.41 10.65
CA MET A 513 29.66 20.50 9.18
C MET A 513 31.02 19.95 8.73
N GLU A 514 31.09 18.64 8.57
CA GLU A 514 32.00 18.00 7.63
C GLU A 514 31.29 18.04 6.28
N SER A 515 32.07 18.30 5.24
CA SER A 515 31.68 18.94 4.00
C SER A 515 30.50 18.26 3.29
N VAL A 516 29.88 19.06 2.42
CA VAL A 516 28.81 18.74 1.46
C VAL A 516 29.09 17.48 0.61
N ASP A 517 30.29 16.90 0.71
CA ASP A 517 30.76 15.72 -0.01
C ASP A 517 30.13 14.39 0.45
N ASP A 518 29.51 14.30 1.63
CA ASP A 518 29.06 13.00 2.20
C ASP A 518 27.55 12.71 2.07
N ILE A 519 26.74 13.66 1.59
CA ILE A 519 25.29 13.45 1.26
C ILE A 519 25.13 12.70 -0.10
N LEU A 520 26.25 12.35 -0.70
CA LEU A 520 26.50 12.13 -2.12
C LEU A 520 26.37 10.65 -2.54
N LEU A 521 25.78 9.80 -1.70
CA LEU A 521 25.78 8.34 -1.88
C LEU A 521 24.36 7.72 -2.01
N ALA A 522 23.42 8.46 -2.60
CA ALA A 522 22.12 7.92 -3.02
C ALA A 522 21.64 8.44 -4.39
N SER A 523 22.55 8.55 -5.35
CA SER A 523 22.32 8.43 -6.80
C SER A 523 23.68 8.59 -7.46
N VAL A 524 24.33 7.48 -7.81
CA VAL A 524 25.54 7.58 -8.62
C VAL A 524 25.14 8.11 -9.99
N ALA A 525 25.81 9.21 -10.37
CA ALA A 525 25.76 9.94 -11.63
C ALA A 525 24.81 11.15 -11.68
N ASP A 526 25.05 12.15 -10.83
CA ASP A 526 25.56 13.46 -11.30
C ASP A 526 25.71 14.46 -10.13
N THR A 527 26.94 14.59 -9.67
CA THR A 527 27.32 15.28 -8.44
C THR A 527 27.17 16.80 -8.50
N HIS A 528 27.15 17.39 -9.69
CA HIS A 528 27.26 18.85 -9.85
C HIS A 528 25.91 19.58 -9.97
N ALA A 529 24.83 18.86 -10.27
CA ALA A 529 23.48 19.43 -10.33
C ALA A 529 22.84 19.54 -8.93
N LEU A 530 23.05 18.54 -8.07
CA LEU A 530 22.56 18.52 -6.68
C LEU A 530 23.27 19.54 -5.78
N GLN A 531 24.56 19.79 -6.00
CA GLN A 531 25.30 20.79 -5.25
C GLN A 531 24.80 22.22 -5.57
N ARG A 532 24.50 22.51 -6.85
CA ARG A 532 23.92 23.78 -7.27
C ARG A 532 22.46 23.94 -6.86
N ALA A 533 21.66 22.87 -6.86
CA ALA A 533 20.30 22.89 -6.33
C ALA A 533 20.28 23.10 -4.80
N ALA A 534 21.23 22.50 -4.07
CA ALA A 534 21.40 22.71 -2.64
C ALA A 534 21.88 24.15 -2.32
N GLU A 535 22.79 24.70 -3.12
CA GLU A 535 23.24 26.10 -3.03
C GLU A 535 22.11 27.09 -3.35
N GLN A 536 21.27 26.81 -4.36
CA GLN A 536 20.08 27.63 -4.68
C GLN A 536 18.98 27.52 -3.62
N ILE A 537 18.82 26.37 -2.96
CA ILE A 537 17.91 26.21 -1.80
C ILE A 537 18.43 26.98 -0.57
N LEU A 538 19.77 27.08 -0.42
CA LEU A 538 20.41 27.86 0.63
C LEU A 538 20.39 29.38 0.37
N ASP A 539 20.42 29.81 -0.90
CA ASP A 539 20.42 31.23 -1.30
C ASP A 539 19.03 31.79 -1.67
N SER A 540 17.98 30.96 -1.73
CA SER A 540 16.61 31.44 -1.94
C SER A 540 16.13 32.22 -0.70
N PRO A 541 15.69 33.49 -0.81
CA PRO A 541 15.24 34.30 0.33
C PRO A 541 14.00 33.76 1.07
N ASN A 542 13.43 32.64 0.62
CA ASN A 542 12.39 31.89 1.30
C ASN A 542 12.95 30.73 2.14
N VAL A 543 14.13 30.92 2.74
CA VAL A 543 14.73 30.01 3.72
C VAL A 543 13.71 29.70 4.80
N VAL A 544 13.36 28.41 4.89
CA VAL A 544 12.87 27.70 6.08
C VAL A 544 13.13 28.53 7.33
N SER A 545 12.09 29.11 7.94
CA SER A 545 12.29 29.84 9.19
C SER A 545 12.95 28.87 10.16
N ASN A 546 14.21 29.10 10.51
CA ASN A 546 14.89 28.41 11.60
C ASN A 546 14.22 28.87 12.89
N ALA A 547 13.00 28.40 13.13
CA ALA A 547 12.30 28.60 14.38
C ALA A 547 13.23 28.10 15.47
N THR A 548 13.64 29.00 16.36
CA THR A 548 14.47 28.64 17.50
C THR A 548 13.79 27.50 18.26
N PRO A 549 14.55 26.68 19.01
CA PRO A 549 13.95 25.64 19.84
C PRO A 549 12.84 26.18 20.76
N GLY A 550 13.00 27.42 21.26
CA GLY A 550 12.00 28.12 22.06
C GLY A 550 10.72 28.45 21.29
N GLU A 551 10.84 28.89 20.04
CA GLU A 551 9.69 29.15 19.15
C GLU A 551 8.96 27.85 18.82
N THR A 552 9.68 26.79 18.45
CA THR A 552 9.10 25.46 18.19
C THR A 552 8.30 24.93 19.39
N ILE A 553 8.86 25.07 20.61
CA ILE A 553 8.16 24.69 21.85
C ILE A 553 6.89 25.53 22.01
N MET A 554 6.99 26.85 21.85
CA MET A 554 5.86 27.77 22.03
C MET A 554 4.75 27.51 21.00
N GLU A 555 5.10 27.26 19.75
CA GLU A 555 4.17 26.92 18.69
C GLU A 555 3.46 25.58 18.96
N MET A 556 4.20 24.55 19.36
CA MET A 556 3.60 23.25 19.72
C MET A 556 2.62 23.40 20.90
N ILE A 557 3.00 24.17 21.92
CA ILE A 557 2.11 24.45 23.06
C ILE A 557 0.87 25.19 22.56
N LYS A 558 1.02 26.30 21.83
CA LYS A 558 -0.13 27.05 21.30
C LYS A 558 -1.05 26.14 20.49
N TRP A 559 -0.50 25.36 19.57
CA TRP A 559 -1.22 24.41 18.73
C TRP A 559 -2.13 23.47 19.54
N LEU A 560 -1.64 22.91 20.65
CA LEU A 560 -2.42 22.00 21.50
C LEU A 560 -3.70 22.64 22.05
N PHE A 561 -3.70 23.95 22.29
CA PHE A 561 -4.81 24.68 22.90
C PHE A 561 -5.68 25.44 21.89
N THR A 562 -5.10 25.98 20.81
CA THR A 562 -5.79 26.94 19.93
C THR A 562 -6.29 26.35 18.62
N GLU A 563 -5.59 25.36 18.07
CA GLU A 563 -5.85 24.89 16.71
C GLU A 563 -6.99 23.87 16.68
N LYS A 564 -8.11 24.26 16.08
CA LYS A 564 -9.36 23.49 16.00
C LYS A 564 -9.31 22.41 14.92
N THR A 565 -8.35 21.51 15.06
CA THR A 565 -7.98 20.53 14.04
C THR A 565 -8.79 19.23 14.11
N PHE A 566 -9.58 19.01 15.17
CA PHE A 566 -10.27 17.75 15.44
C PHE A 566 -11.75 18.00 15.79
N ILE A 567 -12.68 17.66 14.88
CA ILE A 567 -14.14 17.86 15.04
C ILE A 567 -14.48 19.27 15.59
N GLY A 568 -13.83 20.31 15.06
CA GLY A 568 -14.04 21.70 15.46
C GLY A 568 -13.50 22.10 16.83
N GLY A 569 -12.79 21.22 17.53
CA GLY A 569 -12.12 21.48 18.81
C GLY A 569 -10.60 21.32 18.74
N SER A 570 -9.90 21.89 19.72
CA SER A 570 -8.46 21.69 19.90
C SER A 570 -8.13 20.36 20.56
N TYR A 571 -6.86 19.94 20.48
CA TYR A 571 -6.39 18.71 21.12
C TYR A 571 -6.72 18.70 22.63
N PHE A 572 -6.45 19.82 23.30
CA PHE A 572 -6.71 19.98 24.72
C PHE A 572 -8.22 19.92 25.04
N GLU A 573 -9.05 20.63 24.27
CA GLU A 573 -10.51 20.64 24.45
C GLU A 573 -11.09 19.23 24.35
N LEU A 574 -10.72 18.47 23.31
CA LEU A 574 -11.19 17.10 23.15
C LEU A 574 -10.71 16.18 24.27
N THR A 575 -9.43 16.27 24.64
CA THR A 575 -8.89 15.49 25.77
C THR A 575 -9.64 15.81 27.06
N LEU A 576 -9.93 17.08 27.32
CA LEU A 576 -10.67 17.53 28.50
C LEU A 576 -12.11 17.02 28.50
N ILE A 577 -12.82 17.11 27.37
CA ILE A 577 -14.19 16.57 27.22
C ILE A 577 -14.21 15.08 27.57
N VAL A 578 -13.26 14.31 27.07
CA VAL A 578 -13.16 12.87 27.36
C VAL A 578 -12.92 12.63 28.84
N VAL A 579 -11.98 13.35 29.46
CA VAL A 579 -11.71 13.25 30.89
C VAL A 579 -12.93 13.62 31.74
N LEU A 580 -13.68 14.65 31.35
CA LEU A 580 -14.93 15.06 32.02
C LEU A 580 -16.01 13.99 31.91
N LEU A 581 -16.27 13.47 30.71
CA LEU A 581 -17.22 12.38 30.48
C LEU A 581 -16.85 11.15 31.33
N CYS A 582 -15.56 10.80 31.37
CA CYS A 582 -15.09 9.70 32.19
C CYS A 582 -15.26 9.98 33.68
N SER A 583 -15.02 11.21 34.13
CA SER A 583 -15.19 11.60 35.53
C SER A 583 -16.66 11.52 35.96
N ILE A 584 -17.60 11.93 35.10
CA ILE A 584 -19.06 11.81 35.33
C ILE A 584 -19.45 10.33 35.51
N LEU A 585 -18.98 9.44 34.64
CA LEU A 585 -19.23 7.99 34.78
C LEU A 585 -18.61 7.41 36.06
N GLY A 586 -17.49 7.96 36.51
CA GLY A 586 -16.86 7.62 37.78
C GLY A 586 -17.69 8.04 38.99
N ILE A 587 -18.20 9.27 39.00
CA ILE A 587 -19.11 9.80 40.03
C ILE A 587 -20.41 8.97 40.07
N ALA A 588 -20.92 8.54 38.91
CA ALA A 588 -22.04 7.61 38.78
C ALA A 588 -21.77 6.18 39.30
N GLY A 589 -20.58 5.92 39.86
CA GLY A 589 -20.21 4.67 40.50
C GLY A 589 -19.87 3.52 39.54
N PHE A 590 -19.83 3.76 38.23
CA PHE A 590 -19.61 2.71 37.22
C PHE A 590 -18.28 1.97 37.43
N TYR A 591 -17.18 2.71 37.65
CA TYR A 591 -15.85 2.10 37.77
C TYR A 591 -15.66 1.29 39.05
N ARG A 592 -16.27 1.74 40.16
CA ARG A 592 -16.18 1.04 41.45
C ARG A 592 -16.88 -0.30 41.39
N GLU A 593 -18.05 -0.36 40.76
CA GLU A 593 -18.78 -1.62 40.54
C GLU A 593 -18.00 -2.59 39.66
N GLN A 594 -17.33 -2.08 38.63
CA GLN A 594 -16.61 -2.91 37.65
C GLN A 594 -15.14 -3.17 38.01
N LYS A 595 -14.67 -2.71 39.17
CA LYS A 595 -13.26 -2.79 39.62
C LYS A 595 -12.27 -2.28 38.56
N ILE A 596 -12.65 -1.27 37.80
CA ILE A 596 -11.79 -0.67 36.76
C ILE A 596 -10.91 0.39 37.42
N PRO A 597 -9.57 0.33 37.29
CA PRO A 597 -8.67 1.35 37.84
C PRO A 597 -8.66 2.62 36.95
N MET A 598 -9.82 3.19 36.62
CA MET A 598 -9.95 4.22 35.60
C MET A 598 -9.15 5.49 35.92
N LYS A 599 -9.08 5.88 37.20
CA LYS A 599 -8.23 7.01 37.62
C LYS A 599 -6.76 6.80 37.24
N GLN A 600 -6.23 5.59 37.46
CA GLN A 600 -4.85 5.26 37.11
C GLN A 600 -4.66 5.28 35.60
N ILE A 601 -5.58 4.66 34.85
CA ILE A 601 -5.56 4.65 33.38
C ILE A 601 -5.54 6.07 32.81
N ILE A 602 -6.44 6.95 33.25
CA ILE A 602 -6.50 8.35 32.77
C ILE A 602 -5.21 9.10 33.08
N ILE A 603 -4.69 8.99 34.31
CA ILE A 603 -3.43 9.65 34.69
C ILE A 603 -2.29 9.14 33.81
N SER A 604 -2.17 7.83 33.64
CA SER A 604 -1.14 7.21 32.80
C SER A 604 -1.22 7.65 31.34
N LEU A 605 -2.43 7.73 30.77
CA LEU A 605 -2.63 8.20 29.41
C LEU A 605 -2.29 9.68 29.25
N LEU A 606 -2.68 10.54 30.20
CA LEU A 606 -2.33 11.97 30.22
C LEU A 606 -0.82 12.18 30.37
N THR A 607 -0.16 11.43 31.25
CA THR A 607 1.31 11.44 31.36
C THR A 607 1.93 11.01 30.04
N GLY A 608 1.42 9.96 29.40
CA GLY A 608 1.89 9.52 28.11
C GLY A 608 1.67 10.56 26.99
N THR A 609 0.57 11.32 27.00
CA THR A 609 0.38 12.48 26.11
C THR A 609 1.53 13.47 26.28
N GLY A 610 1.84 13.86 27.52
CA GLY A 610 2.94 14.79 27.79
C GLY A 610 4.31 14.25 27.34
N LEU A 611 4.59 12.98 27.61
CA LEU A 611 5.84 12.33 27.16
C LEU A 611 5.93 12.26 25.63
N TYR A 612 4.82 11.96 24.94
CA TYR A 612 4.78 11.90 23.49
C TYR A 612 4.95 13.28 22.85
N THR A 613 4.33 14.32 23.41
CA THR A 613 4.53 15.71 23.00
C THR A 613 5.98 16.13 23.19
N ILE A 614 6.60 15.83 24.35
CA ILE A 614 8.02 16.13 24.59
C ILE A 614 8.90 15.43 23.56
N PHE A 615 8.64 14.14 23.31
CA PHE A 615 9.35 13.38 22.29
C PHE A 615 9.23 14.03 20.91
N LEU A 616 8.02 14.40 20.48
CA LEU A 616 7.81 15.07 19.21
C LEU A 616 8.51 16.42 19.14
N VAL A 617 8.45 17.24 20.19
CA VAL A 617 9.16 18.53 20.26
C VAL A 617 10.66 18.32 20.09
N ILE A 618 11.24 17.32 20.75
CA ILE A 618 12.65 16.95 20.56
C ILE A 618 12.88 16.55 19.08
N CYS A 619 11.99 15.77 18.48
CA CYS A 619 12.09 15.43 17.06
C CYS A 619 12.02 16.69 16.17
N TYR A 620 11.16 17.66 16.43
CA TYR A 620 11.10 18.90 15.64
C TYR A 620 12.34 19.78 15.83
N ILE A 621 12.90 19.81 17.03
CA ILE A 621 14.10 20.62 17.31
C ILE A 621 15.35 20.02 16.64
N PHE A 622 15.48 18.69 16.65
CA PHE A 622 16.72 18.02 16.25
C PHE A 622 16.64 17.24 14.94
N LEU A 623 15.45 16.80 14.51
CA LEU A 623 15.28 15.79 13.45
C LEU A 623 14.48 16.29 12.25
N PHE A 624 13.35 16.96 12.48
CA PHE A 624 12.46 17.40 11.40
C PHE A 624 12.88 18.78 10.91
N LYS A 625 13.34 18.87 9.66
CA LYS A 625 13.67 20.13 8.97
C LYS A 625 12.45 20.80 8.32
N GLU A 626 11.24 20.59 8.86
CA GLU A 626 10.00 21.12 8.27
C GLU A 626 9.81 22.60 8.62
N ALA A 627 9.36 23.41 7.65
CA ALA A 627 9.15 24.86 7.80
C ALA A 627 8.07 25.24 8.84
N SER A 628 7.27 24.28 9.34
CA SER A 628 6.42 24.47 10.51
C SER A 628 6.19 23.14 11.22
N ALA A 629 6.30 23.11 12.55
CA ALA A 629 6.08 21.90 13.36
C ALA A 629 4.60 21.44 13.38
N ILE A 630 3.69 22.27 12.86
CA ILE A 630 2.24 22.22 13.11
C ILE A 630 1.49 21.18 12.25
N PRO A 631 1.65 21.11 10.92
CA PRO A 631 0.88 20.18 10.08
C PRO A 631 1.19 18.70 10.39
N ALA A 632 2.44 18.39 10.66
CA ALA A 632 2.86 17.04 11.02
C ALA A 632 2.56 16.72 12.51
N ALA A 633 2.59 17.71 13.42
CA ALA A 633 2.10 17.52 14.79
C ALA A 633 0.64 17.08 14.84
N ARG A 634 -0.22 17.64 13.96
CA ARG A 634 -1.62 17.19 13.84
C ARG A 634 -1.74 15.70 13.57
N ARG A 635 -0.94 15.17 12.65
CA ARG A 635 -0.96 13.75 12.29
C ARG A 635 -0.44 12.87 13.41
N TYR A 636 0.70 13.21 14.01
CA TYR A 636 1.32 12.38 15.04
C TYR A 636 0.55 12.43 16.37
N MET A 637 0.19 13.63 16.85
CA MET A 637 -0.63 13.77 18.05
C MET A 637 -2.02 13.17 17.85
N GLY A 638 -2.58 13.23 16.64
CA GLY A 638 -3.82 12.53 16.28
C GLY A 638 -3.76 11.03 16.58
N SER A 639 -2.63 10.37 16.32
CA SER A 639 -2.47 8.92 16.56
C SER A 639 -2.60 8.61 18.05
N TYR A 640 -1.98 9.44 18.90
CA TYR A 640 -2.02 9.29 20.34
C TYR A 640 -3.40 9.68 20.92
N LEU A 641 -4.06 10.69 20.36
CA LEU A 641 -5.44 11.05 20.73
C LEU A 641 -6.40 9.89 20.43
N LEU A 642 -6.27 9.27 19.26
CA LEU A 642 -7.08 8.12 18.87
C LEU A 642 -6.82 6.92 19.80
N LEU A 643 -5.55 6.66 20.16
CA LEU A 643 -5.20 5.67 21.18
C LEU A 643 -5.91 5.95 22.50
N PHE A 644 -5.86 7.20 22.97
CA PHE A 644 -6.49 7.64 24.22
C PHE A 644 -8.00 7.38 24.21
N LEU A 645 -8.68 7.83 23.14
CA LEU A 645 -10.13 7.70 22.95
C LEU A 645 -10.58 6.24 22.92
N ILE A 646 -9.93 5.42 22.09
CA ILE A 646 -10.27 4.01 21.92
C ILE A 646 -9.95 3.22 23.19
N THR A 647 -8.84 3.51 23.89
CA THR A 647 -8.48 2.77 25.10
C THR A 647 -9.53 2.94 26.19
N ILE A 648 -9.96 4.17 26.46
CA ILE A 648 -10.94 4.42 27.53
C ILE A 648 -12.30 3.84 27.15
N SER A 649 -12.81 4.16 25.96
CA SER A 649 -14.09 3.64 25.49
C SER A 649 -14.10 2.11 25.39
N GLY A 650 -13.02 1.52 24.87
CA GLY A 650 -12.88 0.09 24.68
C GLY A 650 -12.84 -0.71 25.98
N ILE A 651 -12.09 -0.24 26.99
CA ILE A 651 -12.10 -0.88 28.33
C ILE A 651 -13.51 -0.85 28.92
N MET A 652 -14.23 0.27 28.80
CA MET A 652 -15.62 0.37 29.28
C MET A 652 -16.56 -0.58 28.56
N ILE A 653 -16.46 -0.66 27.22
CA ILE A 653 -17.27 -1.55 26.37
C ILE A 653 -17.02 -3.02 26.74
N VAL A 654 -15.76 -3.45 26.79
CA VAL A 654 -15.40 -4.85 27.07
C VAL A 654 -15.88 -5.25 28.46
N LYS A 655 -15.76 -4.39 29.47
CA LYS A 655 -16.28 -4.65 30.81
C LYS A 655 -17.81 -4.65 30.85
N ALA A 656 -18.48 -3.76 30.11
CA ALA A 656 -19.94 -3.74 29.99
C ALA A 656 -20.51 -5.00 29.31
N ASN A 657 -19.74 -5.66 28.45
CA ASN A 657 -20.12 -6.95 27.84
C ASN A 657 -20.12 -8.11 28.83
N ILE A 658 -19.42 -8.01 29.97
CA ILE A 658 -19.36 -9.07 30.99
C ILE A 658 -20.60 -9.10 31.88
N ILE A 659 -21.32 -7.97 32.02
CA ILE A 659 -22.42 -7.82 32.98
C ILE A 659 -23.66 -8.63 32.53
N GLU A 660 -24.13 -9.53 33.40
CA GLU A 660 -25.37 -10.30 33.20
C GLU A 660 -26.64 -9.43 33.27
N GLU A 661 -27.70 -9.87 32.56
CA GLU A 661 -28.95 -9.15 32.26
C GLU A 661 -29.82 -8.70 33.45
N LYS A 662 -29.41 -8.84 34.71
CA LYS A 662 -30.28 -8.46 35.84
C LYS A 662 -30.09 -6.99 36.26
N LYS A 663 -31.05 -6.16 35.83
CA LYS A 663 -31.36 -4.76 36.19
C LYS A 663 -30.16 -3.80 36.29
N ASN A 664 -29.97 -2.93 35.27
CA ASN A 664 -29.29 -1.65 35.52
C ASN A 664 -29.60 -0.61 34.42
N TRP A 665 -29.77 0.65 34.82
CA TRP A 665 -29.93 1.83 33.94
C TRP A 665 -28.66 2.17 33.14
N LYS A 666 -27.56 1.48 33.45
CA LYS A 666 -26.22 1.64 32.84
C LYS A 666 -26.05 0.87 31.50
N ARG A 667 -27.14 0.35 30.93
CA ARG A 667 -27.21 -0.41 29.66
C ARG A 667 -26.98 0.39 28.36
N PRO A 668 -27.33 1.68 28.26
CA PRO A 668 -27.21 2.38 26.98
C PRO A 668 -25.79 2.87 26.72
N VAL A 669 -24.78 2.61 27.56
CA VAL A 669 -23.41 3.15 27.37
C VAL A 669 -22.84 2.86 25.98
N VAL A 670 -22.94 1.63 25.48
CA VAL A 670 -22.47 1.27 24.12
C VAL A 670 -23.25 2.04 23.05
N TRP A 671 -24.57 2.17 23.23
CA TRP A 671 -25.45 2.89 22.32
C TRP A 671 -25.23 4.40 22.35
N ILE A 672 -24.95 4.98 23.51
CA ILE A 672 -24.66 6.40 23.70
C ILE A 672 -23.32 6.74 23.06
N ILE A 673 -22.29 5.91 23.28
CA ILE A 673 -20.98 6.11 22.66
C ILE A 673 -21.10 5.96 21.13
N ALA A 674 -21.84 4.95 20.65
CA ALA A 674 -22.10 4.77 19.21
C ALA A 674 -22.86 5.95 18.60
N LEU A 675 -23.93 6.41 19.26
CA LEU A 675 -24.71 7.56 18.81
C LEU A 675 -23.89 8.85 18.84
N PHE A 676 -23.08 9.07 19.89
CA PHE A 676 -22.17 10.21 19.96
C PHE A 676 -21.18 10.20 18.80
N ILE A 677 -20.55 9.06 18.52
CA ILE A 677 -19.61 8.95 17.41
C ILE A 677 -20.29 9.24 16.08
N LEU A 678 -21.46 8.64 15.83
CA LEU A 678 -22.26 8.94 14.64
C LEU A 678 -22.61 10.43 14.50
N LEU A 679 -22.95 11.11 15.60
CA LEU A 679 -23.27 12.54 15.61
C LEU A 679 -22.05 13.45 15.47
N CYS A 680 -20.86 12.94 15.79
CA CYS A 680 -19.59 13.69 15.66
C CYS A 680 -18.88 13.45 14.33
N VAL A 681 -19.37 12.51 13.52
CA VAL A 681 -18.85 12.23 12.18
C VAL A 681 -19.43 13.29 11.22
N PRO A 682 -18.62 14.20 10.66
CA PRO A 682 -19.12 15.42 10.01
C PRO A 682 -19.63 15.18 8.58
N ASP A 683 -20.89 15.55 8.33
CA ASP A 683 -21.62 15.32 7.06
C ASP A 683 -20.93 15.81 5.77
N GLU A 684 -20.02 16.79 5.87
CA GLU A 684 -19.46 17.51 4.72
C GLU A 684 -18.15 16.93 4.16
N HIS A 685 -17.53 15.93 4.81
CA HIS A 685 -16.25 15.38 4.33
C HIS A 685 -16.46 14.14 3.45
N PRO A 686 -15.85 14.07 2.24
CA PRO A 686 -15.88 12.85 1.45
C PRO A 686 -15.10 11.74 2.19
N TYR A 687 -15.85 10.84 2.83
CA TYR A 687 -15.36 9.67 3.55
C TYR A 687 -14.57 8.72 2.66
N TYR A 688 -14.95 8.68 1.39
CA TYR A 688 -14.37 7.87 0.35
C TYR A 688 -14.00 8.78 -0.83
N ILE A 689 -12.78 8.62 -1.32
CA ILE A 689 -12.31 9.15 -2.58
C ILE A 689 -12.71 8.16 -3.67
N ALA A 690 -13.94 8.29 -4.18
CA ALA A 690 -14.46 7.47 -5.27
C ALA A 690 -14.36 8.21 -6.62
N GLU A 691 -14.40 7.46 -7.71
CA GLU A 691 -14.33 7.94 -9.11
C GLU A 691 -15.29 9.12 -9.40
N THR A 692 -16.43 9.19 -8.69
CA THR A 692 -17.48 10.19 -8.91
C THR A 692 -17.37 11.46 -8.07
N ASN A 693 -16.46 11.51 -7.08
CA ASN A 693 -16.49 12.54 -6.02
C ASN A 693 -15.31 13.53 -6.07
N HIS A 694 -14.50 13.53 -7.14
CA HIS A 694 -13.32 14.39 -7.24
C HIS A 694 -13.28 15.17 -8.55
N ASP A 695 -13.78 16.42 -8.52
CA ASP A 695 -13.46 17.40 -9.56
C ASP A 695 -11.93 17.64 -9.57
N GLY A 696 -11.29 17.44 -10.73
CA GLY A 696 -9.86 17.64 -10.98
C GLY A 696 -8.95 16.42 -10.75
N TRP A 697 -9.03 15.75 -9.59
CA TRP A 697 -8.08 14.68 -9.22
C TRP A 697 -8.39 13.32 -9.86
N TYR A 698 -9.67 13.00 -10.11
CA TYR A 698 -10.03 11.80 -10.87
C TYR A 698 -9.52 11.89 -12.31
N VAL A 699 -9.63 13.07 -12.92
CA VAL A 699 -9.06 13.37 -14.24
C VAL A 699 -7.55 13.16 -14.20
N THR A 700 -6.86 13.65 -13.17
CA THR A 700 -5.45 13.37 -12.98
C THR A 700 -5.18 11.86 -12.89
N TRP A 701 -5.87 11.10 -12.05
CA TRP A 701 -5.66 9.64 -11.97
C TRP A 701 -5.93 8.90 -13.30
N GLN A 702 -7.01 9.24 -14.00
CA GLN A 702 -7.36 8.64 -15.28
C GLN A 702 -6.30 8.94 -16.34
N ASN A 703 -5.82 10.18 -16.37
CA ASN A 703 -4.70 10.60 -17.21
C ASN A 703 -3.45 9.76 -16.94
N HIS A 704 -3.20 9.44 -15.67
CA HIS A 704 -2.05 8.63 -15.25
C HIS A 704 -2.16 7.16 -15.64
N GLN A 705 -3.32 6.54 -15.49
CA GLN A 705 -3.55 5.18 -16.00
C GLN A 705 -3.34 5.11 -17.52
N ASN A 706 -3.79 6.13 -18.24
CA ASN A 706 -3.60 6.25 -19.69
C ASN A 706 -2.12 6.38 -20.08
N ILE A 707 -1.33 7.19 -19.35
CA ILE A 707 0.12 7.31 -19.57
C ILE A 707 0.81 5.98 -19.33
N GLY A 708 0.49 5.31 -18.22
CA GLY A 708 1.05 4.01 -17.89
C GLY A 708 0.73 2.96 -18.96
N GLU A 709 -0.49 2.96 -19.50
CA GLU A 709 -0.87 2.06 -20.60
C GLU A 709 -0.04 2.33 -21.87
N VAL A 710 0.12 3.60 -22.27
CA VAL A 710 0.97 3.98 -23.41
C VAL A 710 2.39 3.51 -23.19
N PHE A 711 2.98 3.79 -22.03
CA PHE A 711 4.36 3.42 -21.73
C PHE A 711 4.56 1.89 -21.73
N ARG A 712 3.60 1.14 -21.20
CA ARG A 712 3.62 -0.34 -21.22
C ARG A 712 3.54 -0.94 -22.62
N SER A 713 3.10 -0.18 -23.64
CA SER A 713 3.07 -0.70 -25.02
C SER A 713 4.47 -0.90 -25.63
N PHE A 714 5.53 -0.32 -25.04
CA PHE A 714 6.89 -0.44 -25.61
C PHE A 714 8.02 -0.64 -24.60
N ALA A 715 7.81 -0.28 -23.33
CA ALA A 715 8.87 -0.31 -22.32
C ALA A 715 9.22 -1.72 -21.83
N ASP A 716 10.47 -1.90 -21.40
CA ASP A 716 10.95 -3.05 -20.62
C ASP A 716 11.32 -2.65 -19.20
N LYS A 717 11.33 -3.61 -18.26
CA LYS A 717 11.47 -3.37 -16.81
C LYS A 717 12.69 -2.54 -16.42
N ASP A 718 13.81 -2.79 -17.10
CA ASP A 718 15.12 -2.25 -16.77
C ASP A 718 15.40 -0.91 -17.49
N GLU A 719 14.49 -0.48 -18.37
CA GLU A 719 14.59 0.80 -19.08
C GLU A 719 14.18 1.97 -18.16
N LYS A 720 14.72 3.17 -18.40
CA LYS A 720 14.42 4.35 -17.57
C LYS A 720 13.80 5.47 -18.38
N VAL A 721 13.01 6.32 -17.72
CA VAL A 721 12.35 7.47 -18.34
C VAL A 721 12.63 8.77 -17.58
N TYR A 722 13.07 9.80 -18.30
CA TYR A 722 13.27 11.14 -17.76
C TYR A 722 12.00 11.98 -17.95
N TYR A 723 11.48 12.56 -16.87
CA TYR A 723 10.28 13.40 -16.89
C TYR A 723 10.61 14.90 -17.03
N VAL A 724 9.91 15.60 -17.92
CA VAL A 724 10.11 17.05 -18.16
C VAL A 724 8.79 17.82 -18.04
N GLU A 725 8.77 18.89 -17.24
CA GLU A 725 7.61 19.77 -17.08
C GLU A 725 7.99 21.22 -16.75
N TYR A 726 7.79 22.12 -17.71
CA TYR A 726 8.04 23.55 -17.58
C TYR A 726 6.81 24.31 -17.05
N SER A 727 6.67 24.41 -15.73
CA SER A 727 5.56 25.15 -15.09
C SER A 727 6.04 25.95 -13.87
N ASN A 728 5.60 27.20 -13.72
CA ASN A 728 5.95 28.06 -12.58
C ASN A 728 5.09 27.85 -11.33
N SER A 729 4.26 26.81 -11.29
CA SER A 729 3.57 26.41 -10.05
C SER A 729 4.48 25.58 -9.16
N ASP A 730 4.47 25.80 -7.85
CA ASP A 730 5.33 25.04 -6.91
C ASP A 730 4.66 23.75 -6.40
N LEU A 731 3.33 23.73 -6.37
CA LEU A 731 2.53 22.63 -5.83
C LEU A 731 2.12 21.61 -6.92
N ILE A 732 1.88 22.08 -8.15
CA ILE A 732 1.35 21.26 -9.24
C ILE A 732 2.41 20.30 -9.84
N PRO A 733 3.66 20.73 -10.12
CA PRO A 733 4.64 19.88 -10.80
C PRO A 733 5.12 18.70 -9.96
N GLN A 734 5.24 18.88 -8.63
CA GLN A 734 5.57 17.75 -7.76
C GLN A 734 4.48 16.68 -7.80
N TYR A 735 3.21 17.09 -7.74
CA TYR A 735 2.11 16.12 -7.78
C TYR A 735 2.04 15.38 -9.12
N ASN A 736 2.21 16.10 -10.25
CA ASN A 736 2.25 15.53 -11.59
C ASN A 736 3.42 14.55 -11.78
N TYR A 737 4.60 14.91 -11.29
CA TYR A 737 5.75 13.99 -11.30
C TYR A 737 5.46 12.73 -10.49
N LEU A 738 4.92 12.86 -9.28
CA LEU A 738 4.65 11.71 -8.41
C LEU A 738 3.63 10.75 -9.02
N THR A 739 2.59 11.31 -9.61
CA THR A 739 1.56 10.53 -10.30
C THR A 739 2.11 9.87 -11.58
N PHE A 740 2.97 10.56 -12.34
CA PHE A 740 3.70 9.99 -13.49
C PHE A 740 4.62 8.85 -13.08
N ALA A 741 5.52 9.09 -12.12
CA ALA A 741 6.45 8.10 -11.59
C ALA A 741 5.71 6.85 -11.09
N ASN A 742 4.51 7.04 -10.53
CA ASN A 742 3.66 5.93 -10.14
C ASN A 742 3.10 5.14 -11.34
N SER A 743 2.76 5.82 -12.42
CA SER A 743 2.14 5.21 -13.61
C SER A 743 3.09 4.33 -14.42
N VAL A 744 4.39 4.63 -14.34
CA VAL A 744 5.45 3.94 -15.11
C VAL A 744 6.18 2.87 -14.31
N VAL A 745 5.82 2.62 -13.04
CA VAL A 745 6.41 1.52 -12.26
C VAL A 745 6.18 0.19 -12.99
N PRO A 746 7.23 -0.62 -13.16
CA PRO A 746 8.46 -0.68 -12.35
C PRO A 746 9.66 0.13 -12.86
N ASN A 747 9.50 0.94 -13.89
CA ASN A 747 10.61 1.68 -14.49
C ASN A 747 11.08 2.82 -13.58
N LEU A 748 12.40 3.00 -13.54
CA LEU A 748 13.02 4.08 -12.79
C LEU A 748 12.88 5.42 -13.53
N THR A 749 12.78 6.47 -12.73
CA THR A 749 12.77 7.88 -13.15
C THR A 749 13.95 8.60 -12.49
N GLN A 750 14.14 9.88 -12.79
CA GLN A 750 15.22 10.67 -12.21
C GLN A 750 15.11 10.93 -10.70
N GLY A 751 13.99 10.56 -10.07
CA GLY A 751 13.74 10.83 -8.65
C GLY A 751 13.39 12.30 -8.38
N ILE A 752 12.87 12.60 -7.19
CA ILE A 752 12.51 13.99 -6.80
C ILE A 752 13.73 14.93 -6.87
N GLY A 753 14.93 14.42 -6.58
CA GLY A 753 16.16 15.20 -6.57
C GLY A 753 16.78 15.44 -7.96
N GLY A 754 16.36 14.71 -8.99
CA GLY A 754 16.94 14.81 -10.34
C GLY A 754 16.43 15.99 -11.17
N GLY A 755 15.48 16.76 -10.65
CA GLY A 755 14.83 17.88 -11.34
C GLY A 755 13.96 17.43 -12.51
N TRP A 756 13.05 18.30 -12.93
CA TRP A 756 12.21 18.07 -14.12
C TRP A 756 12.13 19.28 -15.04
N LYS A 757 13.03 20.25 -14.83
CA LYS A 757 13.23 21.44 -15.67
C LYS A 757 14.72 21.63 -15.94
N PRO A 758 15.27 20.99 -16.98
CA PRO A 758 16.58 21.36 -17.48
C PRO A 758 16.65 22.87 -17.76
N ILE A 759 17.69 23.57 -17.33
CA ILE A 759 17.91 24.97 -17.68
C ILE A 759 19.32 25.14 -18.22
N ALA A 760 19.45 25.83 -19.36
CA ALA A 760 20.73 26.03 -20.02
C ALA A 760 21.54 27.16 -19.37
N THR A 761 20.86 28.16 -18.79
CA THR A 761 21.46 29.39 -18.25
C THR A 761 20.85 29.78 -16.90
N ASP A 762 21.62 30.54 -16.11
CA ASP A 762 21.17 31.07 -14.81
C ASP A 762 20.11 32.18 -14.96
N GLU A 763 19.88 32.68 -16.19
CA GLU A 763 18.84 33.67 -16.53
C GLU A 763 17.48 33.03 -16.85
N SER A 764 17.28 31.77 -16.47
CA SER A 764 16.03 31.05 -16.68
C SER A 764 14.83 31.71 -15.96
N PRO A 765 13.64 31.72 -16.56
CA PRO A 765 12.43 32.23 -15.89
C PRO A 765 11.91 31.29 -14.78
N TYR A 766 12.55 30.14 -14.57
CA TYR A 766 12.12 29.09 -13.64
C TYR A 766 12.95 29.12 -12.34
N LEU A 767 12.26 29.03 -11.20
CA LEU A 767 12.90 29.13 -9.87
C LEU A 767 13.00 27.79 -9.12
N ASN A 768 12.11 26.83 -9.41
CA ASN A 768 11.96 25.60 -8.64
C ASN A 768 12.06 24.34 -9.51
N TYR A 769 12.67 23.29 -8.93
CA TYR A 769 12.89 21.97 -9.54
C TYR A 769 13.72 22.01 -10.84
N THR A 770 14.58 23.02 -10.96
CA THR A 770 15.48 23.21 -12.08
C THR A 770 16.78 22.43 -11.90
N VAL A 771 17.33 21.93 -13.00
CA VAL A 771 18.66 21.33 -13.05
C VAL A 771 19.45 21.94 -14.19
N ARG A 772 20.70 22.29 -13.94
CA ARG A 772 21.50 23.05 -14.90
C ARG A 772 22.25 22.13 -15.85
N TYR A 773 21.77 22.10 -17.09
CA TYR A 773 22.35 21.35 -18.20
C TYR A 773 22.22 22.14 -19.50
N THR A 774 23.32 22.29 -20.23
CA THR A 774 23.23 22.61 -21.66
C THR A 774 22.56 21.47 -22.43
N ALA A 775 22.14 21.70 -23.67
CA ALA A 775 21.57 20.63 -24.48
C ALA A 775 22.56 19.48 -24.73
N GLU A 776 23.84 19.76 -24.91
CA GLU A 776 24.90 18.75 -25.01
C GLU A 776 25.05 17.94 -23.72
N GLU A 777 25.14 18.61 -22.56
CA GLU A 777 25.26 17.95 -21.25
C GLU A 777 24.04 17.09 -20.93
N TRP A 778 22.83 17.61 -21.19
CA TRP A 778 21.60 16.87 -20.98
C TRP A 778 21.49 15.68 -21.94
N GLY A 779 21.85 15.88 -23.21
CA GLY A 779 21.91 14.81 -24.21
C GLY A 779 22.81 13.66 -23.75
N GLN A 780 24.04 13.96 -23.30
CA GLN A 780 24.96 12.96 -22.79
C GLN A 780 24.39 12.20 -21.58
N LEU A 781 23.83 12.92 -20.60
CA LEU A 781 23.15 12.31 -19.45
C LEU A 781 22.05 11.33 -19.88
N LEU A 782 21.24 11.73 -20.85
CA LEU A 782 20.17 10.91 -21.39
C LEU A 782 20.72 9.63 -22.03
N ALA A 783 21.73 9.73 -22.90
CA ALA A 783 22.32 8.55 -23.55
C ALA A 783 22.99 7.58 -22.58
N GLU A 784 23.57 8.08 -21.49
CA GLU A 784 24.25 7.24 -20.50
C GLU A 784 23.27 6.52 -19.55
N GLN A 785 22.12 7.13 -19.24
CA GLN A 785 21.29 6.68 -18.12
C GLN A 785 19.82 6.40 -18.45
N TYR A 786 19.29 6.96 -19.54
CA TYR A 786 17.87 6.94 -19.85
C TYR A 786 17.58 6.32 -21.20
N THR A 787 16.47 5.60 -21.29
CA THR A 787 15.99 5.03 -22.55
C THR A 787 14.94 5.93 -23.19
N TYR A 788 14.16 6.63 -22.36
CA TYR A 788 13.07 7.46 -22.79
C TYR A 788 13.08 8.84 -22.13
N VAL A 789 12.46 9.80 -22.81
CA VAL A 789 12.10 11.11 -22.28
C VAL A 789 10.61 11.30 -22.43
N TYR A 790 9.95 11.77 -21.38
CA TYR A 790 8.55 12.16 -21.42
C TYR A 790 8.41 13.67 -21.24
N LEU A 791 7.92 14.34 -22.27
CA LEU A 791 7.64 15.78 -22.23
C LEU A 791 6.20 15.99 -21.78
N ARG A 792 5.94 16.23 -20.49
CA ARG A 792 4.58 16.49 -20.00
C ARG A 792 4.04 17.81 -20.52
N TYR A 793 4.85 18.84 -20.36
CA TYR A 793 4.60 20.20 -20.83
C TYR A 793 5.95 20.90 -21.04
N VAL A 794 6.10 21.52 -22.21
CA VAL A 794 7.27 22.31 -22.62
C VAL A 794 6.79 23.63 -23.20
N ASP A 795 7.62 24.66 -23.09
CA ASP A 795 7.35 26.03 -23.55
C ASP A 795 8.45 26.53 -24.50
N ASP A 796 8.32 27.78 -24.95
CA ASP A 796 9.27 28.44 -25.85
C ASP A 796 10.72 28.39 -25.30
N TYR A 797 10.91 28.50 -23.98
CA TYR A 797 12.25 28.39 -23.38
C TYR A 797 12.88 27.01 -23.64
N PHE A 798 12.12 25.92 -23.49
CA PHE A 798 12.62 24.58 -23.80
C PHE A 798 12.97 24.45 -25.28
N GLU A 799 12.09 24.92 -26.17
CA GLU A 799 12.31 24.85 -27.61
C GLU A 799 13.54 25.65 -28.07
N ASP A 800 13.76 26.82 -27.49
CA ASP A 800 14.90 27.67 -27.86
C ASP A 800 16.24 27.11 -27.40
N ASN A 801 16.27 26.32 -26.32
CA ASN A 801 17.51 25.83 -25.71
C ASN A 801 17.80 24.35 -25.99
N TYR A 802 16.80 23.52 -26.28
CA TYR A 802 16.94 22.06 -26.39
C TYR A 802 16.48 21.47 -27.72
N ALA A 803 15.97 22.28 -28.66
CA ALA A 803 15.51 21.77 -29.96
C ALA A 803 16.59 21.06 -30.78
N GLU A 804 17.88 21.33 -30.55
CA GLU A 804 18.97 20.65 -31.27
C GLU A 804 19.07 19.14 -31.01
N LEU A 805 18.42 18.64 -29.95
CA LEU A 805 18.32 17.21 -29.64
C LEU A 805 17.22 16.51 -30.47
N PHE A 806 16.43 17.26 -31.23
CA PHE A 806 15.33 16.74 -32.04
C PHE A 806 15.62 16.97 -33.54
N SER A 807 15.05 16.14 -34.41
CA SER A 807 15.27 16.23 -35.86
C SER A 807 14.63 17.48 -36.45
N ASP A 808 13.47 17.85 -35.90
CA ASP A 808 12.71 19.04 -36.28
C ASP A 808 12.06 19.65 -35.03
N LYS A 809 11.93 20.98 -35.00
CA LYS A 809 11.18 21.70 -33.96
C LYS A 809 9.71 21.27 -33.94
N GLU A 810 9.13 20.93 -35.10
CA GLU A 810 7.74 20.46 -35.19
C GLU A 810 7.51 19.10 -34.50
N GLU A 811 8.58 18.35 -34.20
CA GLU A 811 8.48 17.09 -33.46
C GLU A 811 8.35 17.29 -31.95
N ILE A 812 8.64 18.48 -31.42
CA ILE A 812 8.56 18.80 -29.99
C ILE A 812 7.09 19.01 -29.62
N VAL A 813 6.54 18.08 -28.84
CA VAL A 813 5.11 18.08 -28.50
C VAL A 813 4.92 17.71 -27.03
N SER A 814 4.15 18.53 -26.32
CA SER A 814 3.70 18.22 -24.95
C SER A 814 2.78 17.00 -24.94
N GLY A 815 2.97 16.09 -23.98
CA GLY A 815 2.30 14.80 -23.87
C GLY A 815 2.94 13.67 -24.69
N ALA A 816 4.17 13.83 -25.19
CA ALA A 816 4.85 12.82 -26.01
C ALA A 816 5.97 12.08 -25.28
N PHE A 817 6.17 10.82 -25.68
CA PHE A 817 7.34 10.02 -25.33
C PHE A 817 8.34 10.01 -26.49
N TYR A 818 9.61 10.16 -26.13
CA TYR A 818 10.74 10.11 -27.05
C TYR A 818 11.69 9.01 -26.61
N LYS A 819 12.26 8.30 -27.58
CA LYS A 819 13.34 7.35 -27.38
C LYS A 819 14.67 8.07 -27.54
N VAL A 820 15.60 7.78 -26.64
CA VAL A 820 16.98 8.28 -26.71
C VAL A 820 17.76 7.40 -27.69
N GLU A 821 18.27 8.00 -28.77
CA GLU A 821 19.04 7.31 -29.80
C GLU A 821 20.39 8.02 -30.00
N SER A 822 21.46 7.26 -30.25
CA SER A 822 22.78 7.79 -30.57
C SER A 822 22.97 7.81 -32.09
N GLY A 823 23.17 9.00 -32.67
CA GLY A 823 23.42 9.16 -34.11
C GLY A 823 24.85 8.81 -34.53
N GLU A 824 25.12 8.87 -35.84
CA GLU A 824 26.40 8.50 -36.47
C GLU A 824 27.63 9.28 -35.95
N ASN A 825 27.43 10.43 -35.29
CA ASN A 825 28.48 11.29 -34.74
C ASN A 825 28.53 11.29 -33.19
N GLU A 826 27.98 10.27 -32.52
CA GLU A 826 27.78 10.22 -31.06
C GLU A 826 26.85 11.32 -30.49
N LYS A 827 26.26 12.15 -31.36
CA LYS A 827 25.23 13.12 -30.98
C LYS A 827 23.94 12.41 -30.64
N VAL A 828 23.37 12.78 -29.50
CA VAL A 828 22.12 12.23 -28.99
C VAL A 828 20.95 12.86 -29.74
N HIS A 829 20.00 12.01 -30.12
CA HIS A 829 18.79 12.38 -30.83
C HIS A 829 17.56 11.79 -30.14
N LEU A 830 16.51 12.59 -30.01
CA LEU A 830 15.24 12.22 -29.40
C LEU A 830 14.20 11.97 -30.48
N ARG A 831 13.91 10.69 -30.74
CA ARG A 831 12.88 10.29 -31.71
C ARG A 831 11.54 10.09 -31.01
N ARG A 832 10.49 10.75 -31.49
CA ARG A 832 9.13 10.54 -30.95
C ARG A 832 8.66 9.11 -31.25
N ILE A 833 8.15 8.41 -30.23
CA ILE A 833 7.67 7.03 -30.35
C ILE A 833 6.20 6.85 -29.95
N ALA A 834 5.66 7.76 -29.14
CA ALA A 834 4.27 7.74 -28.73
C ALA A 834 3.83 9.16 -28.35
N TYR A 835 2.53 9.42 -28.44
CA TYR A 835 1.95 10.73 -28.14
C TYR A 835 0.59 10.53 -27.49
N LYS A 836 0.34 11.13 -26.33
CA LYS A 836 -1.01 11.17 -25.77
C LYS A 836 -1.28 12.52 -25.15
N ASN A 837 -2.18 13.28 -25.77
CA ASN A 837 -2.60 14.56 -25.23
C ASN A 837 -3.37 14.34 -23.92
N LEU A 838 -2.95 15.01 -22.85
CA LEU A 838 -3.55 14.93 -21.50
C LEU A 838 -4.38 16.18 -21.17
N ASN A 839 -4.67 17.03 -22.15
CA ASN A 839 -5.51 18.22 -21.99
C ASN A 839 -6.97 17.87 -21.70
#